data_AF-A0A4D4MII7-F1
#
_entry.id   AF-A0A4D4MII7-F1
#
_cell.length_a   1.000
_cell.length_b   1.000
_cell.length_c   1.000
_cell.angle_alpha   90.00
_cell.angle_beta   90.00
_cell.angle_gamma   90.00
#
_symmetry.space_group_name_H-M   'P 1'
#
loop_
_entity.id
_entity.type
_entity.pdbx_description
1 polymer ?
#
loop_
_entity_poly.entity_id
_entity_poly.type
_entity_poly.pdbx_seq_one_letter_code
_entity_poly.pdbx_strand_id
1 'polypeptide(L)'
;MTAVHEGDLVLGALGSMGTPYDCSGLGRLDLEGPQVLWLVAAGAMDLFAVDAVQQGQWHHLGRLEAGSLLLGPVAGPQHTLVARPLRECVMRRISLRELYESGGTQTWSYDEYGNAQYVPPTTSPLEYALALGVGRGLSILFQAPMATERAAAPTDDDVFWMQVPPGSVQYGSLYGEEAAADLLMDPGVWQGMVDQQYRLLATLDRWIEQLERSHEHRTAAGIKAGEAVRVQADRTLLASIGKSSAKRTTAADADATYAACKLVAGAAGIALAEPAQSGTESDRLDPVERVAIASRVRTRAVRLDGRWWRDNTGPLVGHRALSGAPVALLWRRGGYVAVQPSSGRETPIEKANAEEFEPRAVMFYRPLPERGLGPLRLMRFSMRGTGGDLRNLLASGLVTVAVGALVPIATGKVLGEYVPKAQHGLIVQVCLAIMITSVVSAAFMLLQNLTLLRMEGRIEATLQPAVWDRLLRLPTKFFTSRSTGELASAAMGISSIRRLLAGVGPTVAQSVTVGAMNLGLLFWYSAPMALAAIGMLVVIAGVFLGLGLWQVRWQRRLVVLSNKLNNQAFQTLRGLPKLRVAAAENYAYAAWAGEFARSRELQQKVGRIKNLTTVLGAVYLPLCSLLMFMLLAGPARGRCRRPRSSPSTPR
;
A
#
# COMPACT_ATOMS: atom_id res chain seq x y z
N MET A 1 8.01 55.84 -30.50
CA MET A 1 6.71 56.12 -31.16
C MET A 1 5.74 55.06 -30.68
N THR A 2 4.97 55.40 -29.66
CA THR A 2 3.89 54.61 -29.08
C THR A 2 2.66 54.77 -29.96
N ALA A 3 2.35 53.75 -30.75
CA ALA A 3 1.15 53.70 -31.57
C ALA A 3 -0.07 53.35 -30.72
N VAL A 4 -1.16 54.03 -31.04
CA VAL A 4 -2.47 54.02 -30.41
C VAL A 4 -3.06 52.60 -30.42
N HIS A 5 -3.62 52.15 -29.28
CA HIS A 5 -4.58 51.03 -29.23
C HIS A 5 -5.88 51.50 -29.91
N GLU A 6 -5.92 51.45 -31.24
CA GLU A 6 -7.18 51.41 -31.99
C GLU A 6 -7.76 49.99 -31.85
N GLY A 7 -9.08 49.88 -31.64
CA GLY A 7 -9.75 48.61 -31.38
C GLY A 7 -9.48 47.56 -32.46
N ASP A 8 -9.51 46.29 -32.05
CA ASP A 8 -9.32 45.15 -32.96
C ASP A 8 -10.24 45.28 -34.19
N LEU A 9 -9.64 45.26 -35.39
CA LEU A 9 -10.34 45.43 -36.67
C LEU A 9 -11.45 44.39 -36.86
N VAL A 10 -11.27 43.17 -36.33
CA VAL A 10 -12.30 42.13 -36.37
C VAL A 10 -13.50 42.51 -35.49
N LEU A 11 -13.24 43.00 -34.28
CA LEU A 11 -14.30 43.44 -33.36
C LEU A 11 -14.97 44.73 -33.85
N GLY A 12 -14.24 45.61 -34.52
CA GLY A 12 -14.77 46.83 -35.13
C GLY A 12 -15.75 46.57 -36.28
N ALA A 13 -15.47 45.56 -37.11
CA ALA A 13 -16.31 45.22 -38.26
C ALA A 13 -17.44 44.22 -37.92
N LEU A 14 -17.15 43.19 -37.12
CA LEU A 14 -18.07 42.06 -36.87
C LEU A 14 -18.64 42.03 -35.45
N GLY A 15 -18.11 42.84 -34.52
CA GLY A 15 -18.46 42.79 -33.11
C GLY A 15 -19.90 43.22 -32.78
N SER A 16 -20.59 43.89 -33.71
CA SER A 16 -22.01 44.24 -33.59
C SER A 16 -22.95 43.23 -34.27
N MET A 17 -22.42 42.30 -35.08
CA MET A 17 -23.20 41.30 -35.82
C MET A 17 -23.51 40.03 -35.03
N GLY A 18 -24.54 39.30 -35.46
CA GLY A 18 -24.97 38.06 -34.83
C GLY A 18 -25.69 38.25 -33.49
N THR A 19 -26.16 37.13 -32.94
CA THR A 19 -26.84 37.10 -31.64
C THR A 19 -25.84 36.82 -30.51
N PRO A 20 -25.91 37.53 -29.37
CA PRO A 20 -25.05 37.22 -28.23
C PRO A 20 -25.43 35.85 -27.66
N TYR A 21 -24.42 35.03 -27.38
CA TYR A 21 -24.58 33.71 -26.79
C TYR A 21 -24.13 33.74 -25.32
N ASP A 22 -25.01 33.37 -24.39
CA ASP A 22 -24.70 33.35 -22.96
C ASP A 22 -23.79 32.16 -22.62
N CYS A 23 -22.55 32.45 -22.25
CA CYS A 23 -21.56 31.45 -21.84
C CYS A 23 -21.52 31.20 -20.33
N SER A 24 -22.42 31.81 -19.54
CA SER A 24 -22.38 31.72 -18.08
C SER A 24 -22.63 30.29 -17.58
N GLY A 25 -21.62 29.71 -16.91
CA GLY A 25 -21.70 28.39 -16.29
C GLY A 25 -21.58 27.19 -17.23
N LEU A 26 -21.38 27.38 -18.54
CA LEU A 26 -21.22 26.29 -19.50
C LEU A 26 -19.80 25.69 -19.45
N GLY A 27 -19.68 24.45 -19.00
CA GLY A 27 -18.41 23.69 -19.03
C GLY A 27 -18.07 23.11 -20.40
N ARG A 28 -19.03 23.14 -21.34
CA ARG A 28 -18.96 22.59 -22.70
C ARG A 28 -19.92 23.37 -23.60
N LEU A 29 -19.45 23.76 -24.78
CA LEU A 29 -20.23 24.37 -25.84
C LEU A 29 -20.04 23.55 -27.12
N ASP A 30 -21.11 22.94 -27.60
CA ASP A 30 -21.12 22.24 -28.89
C ASP A 30 -21.37 23.27 -29.99
N LEU A 31 -20.44 23.38 -30.92
CA LEU A 31 -20.51 24.35 -32.01
C LEU A 31 -21.51 23.87 -33.06
N GLU A 32 -22.42 24.75 -33.46
CA GLU A 32 -23.37 24.50 -34.55
C GLU A 32 -22.66 24.39 -35.90
N GLY A 33 -23.23 23.68 -36.87
CA GLY A 33 -22.61 23.31 -38.16
C GLY A 33 -22.13 24.48 -39.05
N PRO A 34 -21.68 24.19 -40.29
CA PRO A 34 -20.95 25.14 -41.13
C PRO A 34 -21.76 26.37 -41.60
N GLN A 35 -23.04 26.45 -41.25
CA GLN A 35 -23.90 27.62 -41.43
C GLN A 35 -23.74 28.70 -40.36
N VAL A 36 -22.93 28.46 -39.32
CA VAL A 36 -22.69 29.41 -38.22
C VAL A 36 -21.22 29.76 -38.12
N LEU A 37 -20.94 31.05 -38.00
CA LEU A 37 -19.65 31.60 -37.66
C LEU A 37 -19.67 32.10 -36.21
N TRP A 38 -18.75 31.61 -35.39
CA TRP A 38 -18.63 31.96 -33.98
C TRP A 38 -17.54 33.00 -33.78
N LEU A 39 -17.90 34.14 -33.19
CA LEU A 39 -16.98 35.22 -32.86
C LEU A 39 -16.76 35.28 -31.34
N VAL A 40 -15.49 35.31 -30.93
CA VAL A 40 -15.12 35.66 -29.55
C VAL A 40 -15.12 37.19 -29.43
N ALA A 41 -16.16 37.75 -28.83
CA ALA A 41 -16.30 39.20 -28.69
C ALA A 41 -15.49 39.74 -27.49
N ALA A 42 -15.36 38.95 -26.42
CA ALA A 42 -14.55 39.28 -25.25
C ALA A 42 -14.10 38.01 -24.52
N GLY A 43 -12.97 38.09 -23.81
CA GLY A 43 -12.38 36.97 -23.08
C GLY A 43 -11.67 35.96 -23.98
N ALA A 44 -11.66 34.69 -23.57
CA ALA A 44 -11.03 33.61 -24.31
C ALA A 44 -11.78 32.27 -24.14
N MET A 45 -11.59 31.35 -25.08
CA MET A 45 -12.14 29.99 -25.05
C MET A 45 -11.06 28.96 -25.37
N ASP A 46 -11.09 27.82 -24.70
CA ASP A 46 -10.23 26.69 -25.05
C ASP A 46 -11.00 25.77 -26.03
N LEU A 47 -10.35 25.39 -27.14
CA LEU A 47 -10.89 24.54 -28.20
C LEU A 47 -10.39 23.10 -28.04
N PHE A 48 -11.29 22.14 -28.19
CA PHE A 48 -11.02 20.71 -28.06
C PHE A 48 -11.54 19.93 -29.26
N ALA A 49 -10.82 18.88 -29.67
CA ALA A 49 -11.32 17.83 -30.53
C ALA A 49 -11.85 16.67 -29.69
N VAL A 50 -13.05 16.20 -30.01
CA VAL A 50 -13.74 15.10 -29.33
C VAL A 50 -14.35 14.20 -30.38
N ASP A 51 -14.32 12.87 -30.15
CA ASP A 51 -15.02 11.91 -30.99
C ASP A 51 -16.49 12.32 -31.20
N ALA A 52 -16.94 12.31 -32.46
CA ALA A 52 -18.30 12.67 -32.86
C ALA A 52 -19.39 11.85 -32.15
N VAL A 53 -19.07 10.64 -31.65
CA VAL A 53 -20.00 9.81 -30.84
C VAL A 53 -20.08 10.28 -29.37
N GLN A 54 -19.37 11.35 -29.00
CA GLN A 54 -19.39 12.02 -27.70
C GLN A 54 -18.97 11.17 -26.48
N GLN A 55 -18.24 10.07 -26.68
CA GLN A 55 -17.74 9.20 -25.60
C GLN A 55 -16.21 9.13 -25.51
N GLY A 56 -15.49 9.85 -26.38
CA GLY A 56 -14.03 9.82 -26.49
C GLY A 56 -13.28 10.75 -25.53
N GLN A 57 -11.96 10.62 -25.54
CA GLN A 57 -11.05 11.50 -24.80
C GLN A 57 -11.02 12.91 -25.44
N TRP A 58 -10.89 13.95 -24.63
CA TRP A 58 -10.82 15.33 -25.14
C TRP A 58 -9.38 15.70 -25.45
N HIS A 59 -9.11 16.07 -26.71
CA HIS A 59 -7.80 16.53 -27.17
C HIS A 59 -7.79 18.05 -27.24
N HIS A 60 -7.02 18.69 -26.36
CA HIS A 60 -6.90 20.15 -26.34
C HIS A 60 -6.13 20.65 -27.57
N LEU A 61 -6.72 21.57 -28.34
CA LEU A 61 -6.16 22.11 -29.57
C LEU A 61 -5.46 23.46 -29.32
N GLY A 62 -6.07 24.33 -28.51
CA GLY A 62 -5.51 25.63 -28.18
C GLY A 62 -6.55 26.63 -27.70
N ARG A 63 -6.12 27.86 -27.42
CA ARG A 63 -6.97 28.93 -26.87
C ARG A 63 -7.25 30.02 -27.89
N LEU A 64 -8.53 30.28 -28.16
CA LEU A 64 -9.02 31.39 -28.97
C LEU A 64 -9.22 32.62 -28.09
N GLU A 65 -8.63 33.75 -28.50
CA GLU A 65 -8.78 35.05 -27.82
C GLU A 65 -9.86 35.91 -28.51
N ALA A 66 -10.21 37.04 -27.90
CA ALA A 66 -11.13 38.01 -28.50
C ALA A 66 -10.66 38.43 -29.91
N GLY A 67 -11.60 38.58 -30.84
CA GLY A 67 -11.32 38.84 -32.26
C GLY A 67 -11.00 37.61 -33.09
N SER A 68 -11.14 36.40 -32.54
CA SER A 68 -11.05 35.14 -33.31
C SER A 68 -12.42 34.73 -33.87
N LEU A 69 -12.45 34.28 -35.12
CA LEU A 69 -13.62 33.68 -35.77
C LEU A 69 -13.40 32.19 -36.00
N LEU A 70 -14.41 31.38 -35.67
CA LEU A 70 -14.38 29.94 -35.89
C LEU A 70 -15.64 29.51 -36.65
N LEU A 71 -15.45 28.87 -37.79
CA LEU A 71 -16.55 28.24 -38.52
C LEU A 71 -17.02 27.00 -37.77
N GLY A 72 -18.33 26.78 -37.74
CA GLY A 72 -18.95 25.58 -37.19
C GLY A 72 -18.38 24.26 -37.76
N PRO A 73 -18.35 23.16 -36.98
CA PRO A 73 -17.78 21.91 -37.42
C PRO A 73 -18.49 21.35 -38.67
N VAL A 74 -17.68 20.89 -39.63
CA VAL A 74 -18.13 20.24 -40.86
C VAL A 74 -18.41 18.76 -40.60
N ALA A 75 -19.46 18.21 -41.20
CA ALA A 75 -19.78 16.79 -41.10
C ALA A 75 -18.80 15.92 -41.92
N GLY A 76 -18.44 14.73 -41.41
CA GLY A 76 -17.58 13.77 -42.10
C GLY A 76 -16.35 13.29 -41.30
N PRO A 77 -15.55 14.19 -40.71
CA PRO A 77 -14.43 13.83 -39.83
C PRO A 77 -14.89 13.05 -38.59
N GLN A 78 -14.02 12.20 -38.05
CA GLN A 78 -14.34 11.39 -36.87
C GLN A 78 -14.39 12.24 -35.60
N HIS A 79 -13.53 13.26 -35.49
CA HIS A 79 -13.55 14.20 -34.37
C HIS A 79 -14.29 15.49 -34.74
N THR A 80 -15.17 15.94 -33.84
CA THR A 80 -15.85 17.23 -33.90
C THR A 80 -15.16 18.24 -32.97
N LEU A 81 -15.45 19.53 -33.19
CA LEU A 81 -14.92 20.63 -32.39
C LEU A 81 -15.89 21.01 -31.28
N VAL A 82 -15.35 21.06 -30.06
CA VAL A 82 -16.08 21.45 -28.85
C VAL A 82 -15.31 22.58 -28.18
N ALA A 83 -16.03 23.62 -27.78
CA ALA A 83 -15.48 24.78 -27.13
C ALA A 83 -15.71 24.73 -25.61
N ARG A 84 -14.78 25.29 -24.84
CA ARG A 84 -14.94 25.54 -23.41
C ARG A 84 -14.68 27.02 -23.11
N PRO A 85 -15.73 27.83 -22.87
CA PRO A 85 -15.55 29.24 -22.53
C PRO A 85 -14.86 29.40 -21.17
N LEU A 86 -13.93 30.36 -21.07
CA LEU A 86 -13.34 30.78 -19.80
C LEU A 86 -14.24 31.81 -19.10
N ARG A 87 -13.90 32.20 -17.87
CA ARG A 87 -14.66 33.21 -17.12
C ARG A 87 -14.72 34.51 -17.92
N GLU A 88 -15.91 35.12 -17.98
CA GLU A 88 -16.18 36.39 -18.69
C GLU A 88 -16.02 36.32 -20.22
N CYS A 89 -16.09 35.12 -20.80
CA CYS A 89 -16.14 34.95 -22.25
C CYS A 89 -17.50 35.39 -22.81
N VAL A 90 -17.49 36.23 -23.84
CA VAL A 90 -18.67 36.68 -24.59
C VAL A 90 -18.54 36.20 -26.02
N MET A 91 -19.54 35.45 -26.48
CA MET A 91 -19.58 34.85 -27.81
C MET A 91 -20.71 35.46 -28.63
N ARG A 92 -20.51 35.56 -29.94
CA ARG A 92 -21.54 35.95 -30.89
C ARG A 92 -21.73 34.86 -31.95
N ARG A 93 -22.99 34.51 -32.18
CA ARG A 93 -23.44 33.55 -33.19
C ARG A 93 -23.87 34.31 -34.43
N ILE A 94 -23.04 34.30 -35.47
CA ILE A 94 -23.29 34.95 -36.75
C ILE A 94 -23.77 33.88 -37.74
N SER A 95 -24.96 34.06 -38.32
CA SER A 95 -25.49 33.11 -39.30
C SER A 95 -25.01 33.48 -40.70
N LEU A 96 -24.54 32.50 -41.46
CA LEU A 96 -24.06 32.68 -42.83
C LEU A 96 -25.20 32.42 -43.82
N ARG A 97 -25.36 33.32 -44.80
CA ARG A 97 -26.35 33.19 -45.89
C ARG A 97 -25.69 33.45 -47.23
N GLU A 98 -26.24 32.85 -48.30
CA GLU A 98 -25.70 33.00 -49.65
C GLU A 98 -25.95 34.42 -50.21
N LEU A 99 -24.91 34.99 -50.82
CA LEU A 99 -25.00 36.23 -51.58
C LEU A 99 -25.51 35.91 -53.00
N TYR A 100 -26.73 36.34 -53.33
CA TYR A 100 -27.39 36.02 -54.61
C TYR A 100 -26.90 36.84 -55.82
N GLU A 101 -26.37 38.05 -55.59
CA GLU A 101 -25.74 38.88 -56.61
C GLU A 101 -24.29 39.18 -56.17
N SER A 102 -23.31 38.66 -56.90
CA SER A 102 -21.91 39.05 -56.66
C SER A 102 -21.76 40.53 -57.01
N GLY A 103 -21.27 41.34 -56.05
CA GLY A 103 -20.97 42.73 -56.31
C GLY A 103 -20.00 42.82 -57.49
N GLY A 104 -20.36 43.56 -58.54
CA GLY A 104 -19.51 43.70 -59.72
C GLY A 104 -18.10 44.12 -59.30
N THR A 105 -17.09 43.33 -59.66
CA THR A 105 -15.67 43.59 -59.38
C THR A 105 -15.11 44.80 -60.15
N GLN A 106 -15.95 45.48 -60.93
CA GLN A 106 -15.64 46.69 -61.68
C GLN A 106 -16.40 47.87 -61.09
N THR A 107 -15.77 48.57 -60.15
CA THR A 107 -16.28 49.85 -59.65
C THR A 107 -15.82 50.98 -60.57
N TRP A 108 -16.76 51.60 -61.27
CA TRP A 108 -16.53 52.82 -62.02
C TRP A 108 -16.89 54.00 -61.10
N SER A 109 -15.94 54.89 -60.79
CA SER A 109 -16.24 56.19 -60.19
C SER A 109 -16.30 57.25 -61.28
N TYR A 110 -16.98 58.36 -61.03
CA TYR A 110 -16.94 59.51 -61.93
C TYR A 110 -16.11 60.61 -61.26
N ASP A 111 -15.19 61.23 -61.99
CA ASP A 111 -14.48 62.41 -61.49
C ASP A 111 -15.44 63.62 -61.34
N GLU A 112 -14.95 64.72 -60.79
CA GLU A 112 -15.73 65.97 -60.60
C GLU A 112 -16.30 66.54 -61.92
N TYR A 113 -15.81 66.05 -63.07
CA TYR A 113 -16.22 66.44 -64.43
C TYR A 113 -17.07 65.36 -65.14
N GLY A 114 -17.44 64.28 -64.45
CA GLY A 114 -18.32 63.23 -64.98
C GLY A 114 -17.63 62.20 -65.87
N ASN A 115 -16.30 62.08 -65.84
CA ASN A 115 -15.57 61.05 -66.60
C ASN A 115 -15.50 59.75 -65.80
N ALA A 116 -15.84 58.63 -66.43
CA ALA A 116 -15.76 57.31 -65.81
C ALA A 116 -14.29 56.90 -65.59
N GLN A 117 -13.89 56.81 -64.33
CA GLN A 117 -12.59 56.35 -63.87
C GLN A 117 -12.73 54.93 -63.30
N TYR A 118 -11.92 54.01 -63.81
CA TYR A 118 -11.83 52.65 -63.27
C TYR A 118 -11.15 52.70 -61.89
N VAL A 119 -11.86 52.27 -60.86
CA VAL A 119 -11.30 52.09 -59.52
C VAL A 119 -11.04 50.60 -59.34
N PRO A 120 -9.78 50.15 -59.23
CA PRO A 120 -9.50 48.75 -58.93
C PRO A 120 -10.16 48.40 -57.59
N PRO A 121 -10.82 47.23 -57.48
CA PRO A 121 -11.50 46.87 -56.26
C PRO A 121 -10.48 46.70 -55.14
N THR A 122 -10.54 47.56 -54.14
CA THR A 122 -9.77 47.43 -52.90
C THR A 122 -10.53 46.51 -51.95
N THR A 123 -9.83 45.65 -51.22
CA THR A 123 -10.41 44.83 -50.17
C THR A 123 -11.15 45.73 -49.17
N SER A 124 -12.43 45.43 -48.94
CA SER A 124 -13.21 46.16 -47.97
C SER A 124 -12.71 45.86 -46.54
N PRO A 125 -12.89 46.78 -45.57
CA PRO A 125 -12.55 46.51 -44.17
C PRO A 125 -13.23 45.26 -43.60
N LEU A 126 -14.43 44.92 -44.10
CA LEU A 126 -15.20 43.73 -43.70
C LEU A 126 -14.52 42.43 -44.17
N GLU A 127 -14.07 42.39 -45.43
CA GLU A 127 -13.39 41.21 -45.99
C GLU A 127 -12.03 40.98 -45.32
N TYR A 128 -11.31 42.07 -45.03
CA TYR A 128 -10.06 42.01 -44.28
C TYR A 128 -10.29 41.50 -42.84
N ALA A 129 -11.30 42.01 -42.15
CA ALA A 129 -11.67 41.58 -40.80
C ALA A 129 -12.10 40.09 -40.76
N LEU A 130 -12.86 39.64 -41.76
CA LEU A 130 -13.22 38.23 -41.89
C LEU A 130 -11.97 37.35 -42.10
N ALA A 131 -11.11 37.72 -43.05
CA ALA A 131 -9.89 36.97 -43.34
C ALA A 131 -8.96 36.88 -42.12
N LEU A 132 -8.78 37.98 -41.39
CA LEU A 132 -7.97 38.03 -40.16
C LEU A 132 -8.59 37.18 -39.04
N GLY A 133 -9.89 37.35 -38.76
CA GLY A 133 -10.57 36.61 -37.69
C GLY A 133 -10.61 35.11 -37.95
N VAL A 134 -10.93 34.69 -39.17
CA VAL A 134 -10.93 33.27 -39.57
C VAL A 134 -9.51 32.71 -39.54
N GLY A 135 -8.53 33.48 -40.01
CA GLY A 135 -7.13 33.09 -39.94
C GLY A 135 -6.64 32.85 -38.50
N ARG A 136 -7.04 33.71 -37.54
CA ARG A 136 -6.75 33.51 -36.10
C ARG A 136 -7.40 32.25 -35.54
N GLY A 137 -8.61 31.89 -36.00
CA GLY A 137 -9.26 30.64 -35.60
C GLY A 137 -8.58 29.39 -36.19
N LEU A 138 -8.23 29.45 -37.48
CA LEU A 138 -7.61 28.33 -38.19
C LEU A 138 -6.15 28.09 -37.79
N SER A 139 -5.42 29.13 -37.34
CA SER A 139 -4.03 28.99 -36.88
C SER A 139 -3.92 28.00 -35.71
N ILE A 140 -4.91 27.98 -34.81
CA ILE A 140 -4.95 27.03 -33.68
C ILE A 140 -5.12 25.59 -34.17
N LEU A 141 -6.01 25.36 -35.13
CA LEU A 141 -6.22 24.04 -35.73
C LEU A 141 -4.96 23.55 -36.46
N PHE A 142 -4.22 24.46 -37.10
CA PHE A 142 -2.98 24.16 -37.79
C PHE A 142 -1.80 23.91 -36.84
N GLN A 143 -1.73 24.64 -35.73
CA GLN A 143 -0.66 24.52 -34.74
C GLN A 143 -0.83 23.33 -33.81
N ALA A 144 -2.07 22.86 -33.56
CA ALA A 144 -2.32 21.75 -32.64
C ALA A 144 -1.52 20.47 -32.98
N PRO A 145 -1.42 20.01 -34.25
CA PRO A 145 -0.56 18.88 -34.62
C PRO A 145 0.95 19.12 -34.44
N MET A 146 1.38 20.40 -34.48
CA MET A 146 2.77 20.84 -34.46
C MET A 146 3.24 21.28 -33.06
N ALA A 147 2.32 21.39 -32.11
CA ALA A 147 2.61 21.84 -30.76
C ALA A 147 3.46 20.80 -30.01
N THR A 148 4.76 21.10 -29.88
CA THR A 148 5.57 20.56 -28.78
C THR A 148 5.16 21.26 -27.49
N GLU A 149 5.38 20.67 -26.31
CA GLU A 149 4.88 21.11 -24.96
C GLU A 149 5.17 22.59 -24.55
N ARG A 150 5.72 23.42 -25.44
CA ARG A 150 5.99 24.86 -25.27
C ARG A 150 5.75 25.66 -26.56
N ALA A 151 4.54 25.67 -27.10
CA ALA A 151 4.18 26.62 -28.17
C ALA A 151 3.73 27.96 -27.56
N ALA A 152 4.29 29.08 -28.06
CA ALA A 152 3.88 30.45 -27.69
C ALA A 152 2.53 30.81 -28.33
N ALA A 153 1.83 31.81 -27.78
CA ALA A 153 0.59 32.31 -28.37
C ALA A 153 0.84 32.83 -29.80
N PRO A 154 -0.07 32.56 -30.76
CA PRO A 154 0.10 32.98 -32.15
C PRO A 154 0.16 34.51 -32.24
N THR A 155 1.15 35.03 -32.96
CA THR A 155 1.21 36.46 -33.32
C THR A 155 0.43 36.69 -34.62
N ASP A 156 -0.05 37.92 -34.86
CA ASP A 156 -0.77 38.25 -36.11
C ASP A 156 0.06 37.99 -37.39
N ASP A 157 1.38 37.87 -37.27
CA ASP A 157 2.31 37.48 -38.35
C ASP A 157 2.23 35.97 -38.71
N ASP A 158 1.66 35.13 -37.84
CA ASP A 158 1.50 33.68 -38.03
C ASP A 158 0.12 33.30 -38.63
N VAL A 159 -0.71 34.30 -38.94
CA VAL A 159 -2.07 34.11 -39.42
C VAL A 159 -2.06 33.69 -40.89
N PHE A 160 -2.60 32.51 -41.18
CA PHE A 160 -2.82 32.06 -42.56
C PHE A 160 -3.95 32.87 -43.20
N TRP A 161 -3.57 33.82 -44.06
CA TRP A 161 -4.52 34.66 -44.78
C TRP A 161 -5.31 33.85 -45.81
N MET A 162 -6.62 33.73 -45.60
CA MET A 162 -7.55 33.27 -46.62
C MET A 162 -7.74 34.39 -47.66
N GLN A 163 -7.73 34.03 -48.94
CA GLN A 163 -8.06 34.97 -50.01
C GLN A 163 -9.57 35.19 -50.03
N VAL A 164 -10.00 36.40 -49.64
CA VAL A 164 -11.39 36.85 -49.71
C VAL A 164 -11.48 37.89 -50.83
N PRO A 165 -12.00 37.53 -52.02
CA PRO A 165 -12.08 38.46 -53.14
C PRO A 165 -12.94 39.68 -52.81
N PRO A 166 -12.63 40.88 -53.34
CA PRO A 166 -13.49 42.04 -53.15
C PRO A 166 -14.91 41.82 -53.68
N GLY A 167 -15.92 42.24 -52.92
CA GLY A 167 -17.34 42.07 -53.21
C GLY A 167 -17.93 40.72 -52.76
N SER A 168 -17.16 39.86 -52.09
CA SER A 168 -17.59 38.50 -51.72
C SER A 168 -18.31 38.40 -50.38
N VAL A 169 -18.30 39.46 -49.58
CA VAL A 169 -18.94 39.50 -48.26
C VAL A 169 -19.73 40.80 -48.10
N GLN A 170 -20.97 40.71 -47.64
CA GLN A 170 -21.83 41.86 -47.38
C GLN A 170 -22.59 41.71 -46.05
N TYR A 171 -22.82 42.83 -45.37
CA TYR A 171 -23.75 42.87 -44.24
C TYR A 171 -25.15 42.49 -44.71
N GLY A 172 -25.90 41.77 -43.88
CA GLY A 172 -27.31 41.51 -44.12
C GLY A 172 -28.17 42.78 -44.07
N SER A 173 -29.46 42.65 -44.40
CA SER A 173 -30.32 43.82 -44.63
C SER A 173 -30.59 44.60 -43.34
N LEU A 174 -30.52 45.94 -43.40
CA LEU A 174 -30.89 46.84 -42.29
C LEU A 174 -32.38 46.76 -41.90
N TYR A 175 -33.24 46.21 -42.76
CA TYR A 175 -34.68 46.12 -42.56
C TYR A 175 -35.06 44.75 -41.95
N GLY A 176 -34.82 44.60 -40.65
CA GLY A 176 -35.21 43.42 -39.85
C GLY A 176 -34.09 42.96 -38.92
N GLU A 177 -34.37 42.76 -37.62
CA GLU A 177 -33.34 42.40 -36.62
C GLU A 177 -32.62 41.08 -36.94
N GLU A 178 -33.35 40.07 -37.45
CA GLU A 178 -32.75 38.78 -37.84
C GLU A 178 -31.87 38.91 -39.08
N ALA A 179 -32.32 39.69 -40.08
CA ALA A 179 -31.59 39.87 -41.33
C ALA A 179 -30.36 40.78 -41.15
N ALA A 180 -30.37 41.71 -40.20
CA ALA A 180 -29.21 42.54 -39.85
C ALA A 180 -28.14 41.75 -39.07
N ALA A 181 -28.51 40.60 -38.49
CA ALA A 181 -27.60 39.71 -37.76
C ALA A 181 -26.89 38.69 -38.67
N ASP A 182 -27.33 38.56 -39.92
CA ASP A 182 -26.78 37.64 -40.92
C ASP A 182 -25.59 38.25 -41.68
N LEU A 183 -24.65 37.39 -42.08
CA LEU A 183 -23.54 37.73 -42.97
C LEU A 183 -23.78 37.07 -44.33
N LEU A 184 -23.92 37.88 -45.38
CA LEU A 184 -24.06 37.39 -46.75
C LEU A 184 -22.68 37.10 -47.33
N MET A 185 -22.50 35.91 -47.90
CA MET A 185 -21.22 35.44 -48.40
C MET A 185 -21.37 34.77 -49.78
N ASP A 186 -20.41 35.04 -50.66
CA ASP A 186 -20.27 34.37 -51.94
C ASP A 186 -20.16 32.84 -51.74
N PRO A 187 -20.93 32.03 -52.50
CA PRO A 187 -20.90 30.57 -52.36
C PRO A 187 -19.52 29.96 -52.55
N GLY A 188 -18.66 30.54 -53.41
CA GLY A 188 -17.30 30.05 -53.65
C GLY A 188 -16.38 30.27 -52.44
N VAL A 189 -16.50 31.42 -51.77
CA VAL A 189 -15.75 31.70 -50.54
C VAL A 189 -16.23 30.81 -49.40
N TRP A 190 -17.53 30.64 -49.23
CA TRP A 190 -18.09 29.77 -48.19
C TRP A 190 -17.67 28.30 -48.41
N GLN A 191 -17.80 27.78 -49.64
CA GLN A 191 -17.32 26.44 -49.97
C GLN A 191 -15.82 26.28 -49.71
N GLY A 192 -15.02 27.30 -50.05
CA GLY A 192 -13.59 27.32 -49.74
C GLY A 192 -13.29 27.21 -48.23
N MET A 193 -14.04 27.92 -47.39
CA MET A 193 -13.91 27.83 -45.93
C MET A 193 -14.26 26.43 -45.40
N VAL A 194 -15.34 25.85 -45.88
CA VAL A 194 -15.80 24.50 -45.50
C VAL A 194 -14.77 23.45 -45.92
N ASP A 195 -14.27 23.51 -47.17
CA ASP A 195 -13.26 22.60 -47.68
C ASP A 195 -11.94 22.69 -46.91
N GLN A 196 -11.51 23.91 -46.57
CA GLN A 196 -10.30 24.12 -45.79
C GLN A 196 -10.45 23.55 -44.37
N GLN A 197 -11.59 23.78 -43.72
CA GLN A 197 -11.85 23.23 -42.38
C GLN A 197 -11.96 21.70 -42.42
N TYR A 198 -12.62 21.12 -43.42
CA TYR A 198 -12.70 19.67 -43.61
C TYR A 198 -11.31 19.04 -43.75
N ARG A 199 -10.44 19.63 -44.59
CA ARG A 199 -9.06 19.15 -44.76
C ARG A 199 -8.27 19.21 -43.46
N LEU A 200 -8.42 20.29 -42.68
CA LEU A 200 -7.76 20.45 -41.39
C LEU A 200 -8.25 19.43 -40.35
N LEU A 201 -9.56 19.22 -40.24
CA LEU A 201 -10.13 18.22 -39.34
C LEU A 201 -9.72 16.79 -39.75
N ALA A 202 -9.69 16.48 -41.04
CA ALA A 202 -9.21 15.20 -41.53
C ALA A 202 -7.70 14.97 -41.29
N THR A 203 -6.89 16.04 -41.30
CA THR A 203 -5.47 15.94 -40.87
C THR A 203 -5.34 15.75 -39.36
N LEU A 204 -6.19 16.42 -38.59
CA LEU A 204 -6.23 16.31 -37.14
C LEU A 204 -6.62 14.90 -36.71
N ASP A 205 -7.61 14.28 -37.36
CA ASP A 205 -8.01 12.88 -37.13
C ASP A 205 -6.82 11.93 -37.25
N ARG A 206 -6.06 12.04 -38.36
CA ARG A 206 -4.86 11.20 -38.57
C ARG A 206 -3.79 11.45 -37.53
N TRP A 207 -3.62 12.70 -37.08
CA TRP A 207 -2.67 13.03 -36.03
C TRP A 207 -3.08 12.46 -34.68
N ILE A 208 -4.36 12.60 -34.29
CA ILE A 208 -4.91 12.03 -33.05
C ILE A 208 -4.72 10.50 -33.06
N GLU A 209 -5.10 9.84 -34.15
CA GLU A 209 -4.95 8.39 -34.31
C GLU A 209 -3.47 7.95 -34.20
N GLN A 210 -2.55 8.71 -34.78
CA GLN A 210 -1.11 8.43 -34.69
C GLN A 210 -0.56 8.66 -33.28
N LEU A 211 -1.09 9.66 -32.57
CA LEU A 211 -0.75 9.96 -31.18
C LEU A 211 -1.18 8.80 -30.28
N GLU A 212 -2.42 8.35 -30.41
CA GLU A 212 -2.95 7.18 -29.69
C GLU A 212 -2.14 5.90 -29.97
N ARG A 213 -1.91 5.57 -31.25
CA ARG A 213 -1.06 4.42 -31.62
C ARG A 213 0.35 4.52 -31.04
N SER A 214 0.95 5.71 -31.01
CA SER A 214 2.28 5.90 -30.42
C SER A 214 2.29 5.64 -28.90
N HIS A 215 1.22 6.04 -28.20
CA HIS A 215 1.03 5.76 -26.77
C HIS A 215 0.85 4.26 -26.53
N GLU A 216 0.05 3.58 -27.34
CA GLU A 216 -0.11 2.13 -27.28
C GLU A 216 1.22 1.41 -27.55
N HIS A 217 1.96 1.82 -28.59
CA HIS A 217 3.28 1.26 -28.91
C HIS A 217 4.29 1.49 -27.80
N ARG A 218 4.36 2.67 -27.17
CA ARG A 218 5.25 2.92 -26.01
C ARG A 218 4.86 2.06 -24.81
N THR A 219 3.56 1.86 -24.57
CA THR A 219 3.07 1.04 -23.48
C THR A 219 3.38 -0.44 -23.72
N ALA A 220 3.14 -0.93 -24.94
CA ALA A 220 3.49 -2.29 -25.36
C ALA A 220 5.01 -2.54 -25.38
N ALA A 221 5.80 -1.55 -25.84
CA ALA A 221 7.25 -1.60 -25.82
C ALA A 221 7.79 -1.57 -24.38
N GLY A 222 7.18 -0.79 -23.48
CA GLY A 222 7.50 -0.78 -22.06
C GLY A 222 7.21 -2.13 -21.38
N ILE A 223 6.10 -2.78 -21.72
CA ILE A 223 5.77 -4.13 -21.24
C ILE A 223 6.78 -5.14 -21.79
N LYS A 224 7.08 -5.14 -23.09
CA LYS A 224 8.08 -6.03 -23.71
C LYS A 224 9.49 -5.77 -23.18
N ALA A 225 9.89 -4.52 -22.99
CA ALA A 225 11.18 -4.15 -22.39
C ALA A 225 11.25 -4.60 -20.93
N GLY A 226 10.16 -4.48 -20.17
CA GLY A 226 10.05 -5.00 -18.82
C GLY A 226 10.19 -6.52 -18.76
N GLU A 227 9.56 -7.25 -19.69
CA GLU A 227 9.73 -8.70 -19.82
C GLU A 227 11.15 -9.09 -20.26
N ALA A 228 11.74 -8.39 -21.23
CA ALA A 228 13.10 -8.62 -21.68
C ALA A 228 14.13 -8.34 -20.57
N VAL A 229 13.97 -7.25 -19.81
CA VAL A 229 14.80 -6.93 -18.65
C VAL A 229 14.61 -7.95 -17.53
N ARG A 230 13.40 -8.48 -17.33
CA ARG A 230 13.15 -9.59 -16.39
C ARG A 230 13.86 -10.87 -16.84
N VAL A 231 13.77 -11.23 -18.11
CA VAL A 231 14.47 -12.40 -18.69
C VAL A 231 15.99 -12.22 -18.67
N GLN A 232 16.48 -11.01 -18.92
CA GLN A 232 17.90 -10.65 -18.83
C GLN A 232 18.38 -10.72 -17.38
N ALA A 233 17.64 -10.15 -16.43
CA ALA A 233 17.94 -10.20 -15.00
C ALA A 233 17.95 -11.65 -14.48
N ASP A 234 16.98 -12.48 -14.91
CA ASP A 234 16.98 -13.92 -14.64
C ASP A 234 18.20 -14.59 -15.25
N ARG A 235 18.58 -14.29 -16.49
CA ARG A 235 19.80 -14.83 -17.13
C ARG A 235 21.09 -14.37 -16.44
N THR A 236 21.18 -13.12 -15.99
CA THR A 236 22.34 -12.60 -15.27
C THR A 236 22.43 -13.19 -13.86
N LEU A 237 21.30 -13.39 -13.19
CA LEU A 237 21.23 -14.14 -11.93
C LEU A 237 21.64 -15.60 -12.15
N LEU A 238 21.18 -16.26 -13.22
CA LEU A 238 21.57 -17.62 -13.59
C LEU A 238 23.05 -17.74 -13.99
N ALA A 239 23.61 -16.73 -14.66
CA ALA A 239 25.04 -16.70 -14.98
C ALA A 239 25.91 -16.48 -13.73
N SER A 240 25.37 -15.81 -12.71
CA SER A 240 26.05 -15.61 -11.41
C SER A 240 25.92 -16.80 -10.45
N ILE A 241 24.90 -17.65 -10.64
CA ILE A 241 24.72 -18.92 -9.92
C ILE A 241 25.40 -20.01 -10.76
N GLY A 242 26.67 -20.29 -10.45
CA GLY A 242 27.54 -21.18 -11.22
C GLY A 242 26.86 -22.44 -11.76
N LYS A 243 27.25 -22.82 -12.99
CA LYS A 243 26.83 -24.03 -13.72
C LYS A 243 26.79 -25.26 -12.80
N SER A 244 25.63 -25.56 -12.23
CA SER A 244 25.38 -26.89 -11.70
C SER A 244 25.07 -27.78 -12.90
N SER A 245 25.87 -28.83 -13.07
CA SER A 245 25.72 -29.82 -14.12
C SER A 245 24.32 -30.43 -14.07
N ALA A 246 23.47 -30.11 -15.05
CA ALA A 246 22.15 -30.73 -15.21
C ALA A 246 22.34 -32.19 -15.64
N LYS A 247 22.49 -33.07 -14.66
CA LYS A 247 22.45 -34.53 -14.85
C LYS A 247 21.01 -34.90 -15.23
N ARG A 248 20.79 -35.57 -16.37
CA ARG A 248 19.46 -36.05 -16.79
C ARG A 248 18.87 -36.90 -15.67
N THR A 249 17.76 -36.45 -15.10
CA THR A 249 17.05 -37.15 -14.02
C THR A 249 16.17 -38.23 -14.62
N THR A 250 16.26 -39.45 -14.12
CA THR A 250 15.35 -40.53 -14.55
C THR A 250 13.97 -40.38 -13.87
N ALA A 251 12.93 -41.02 -14.41
CA ALA A 251 11.61 -41.02 -13.78
C ALA A 251 11.63 -41.60 -12.34
N ALA A 252 12.49 -42.60 -12.10
CA ALA A 252 12.71 -43.17 -10.77
C ALA A 252 13.38 -42.18 -9.79
N ASP A 253 14.30 -41.34 -10.27
CA ASP A 253 14.91 -40.28 -9.46
C ASP A 253 13.89 -39.18 -9.11
N ALA A 254 12.96 -38.87 -10.02
CA ALA A 254 11.88 -37.92 -9.77
C ALA A 254 10.91 -38.41 -8.68
N ASP A 255 10.54 -39.70 -8.71
CA ASP A 255 9.72 -40.33 -7.67
C ASP A 255 10.45 -40.40 -6.32
N ALA A 256 11.73 -40.75 -6.31
CA ALA A 256 12.57 -40.72 -5.11
C ALA A 256 12.68 -39.30 -4.53
N THR A 257 12.78 -38.28 -5.39
CA THR A 257 12.81 -36.88 -4.98
C THR A 257 11.48 -36.44 -4.38
N TYR A 258 10.36 -36.82 -5.01
CA TYR A 258 9.03 -36.55 -4.46
C TYR A 258 8.82 -37.24 -3.10
N ALA A 259 9.27 -38.48 -2.95
CA ALA A 259 9.23 -39.20 -1.68
C ALA A 259 10.08 -38.53 -0.58
N ALA A 260 11.30 -38.07 -0.92
CA ALA A 260 12.13 -37.26 -0.02
C ALA A 260 11.40 -35.97 0.40
N CYS A 261 10.83 -35.25 -0.58
CA CYS A 261 10.06 -34.03 -0.36
C CYS A 261 8.83 -34.30 0.54
N LYS A 262 8.13 -35.42 0.34
CA LYS A 262 6.97 -35.82 1.15
C LYS A 262 7.34 -36.11 2.60
N LEU A 263 8.49 -36.73 2.86
CA LEU A 263 9.00 -36.94 4.22
C LEU A 263 9.35 -35.61 4.91
N VAL A 264 10.06 -34.72 4.20
CA VAL A 264 10.42 -33.38 4.72
C VAL A 264 9.18 -32.52 4.93
N ALA A 265 8.23 -32.53 3.99
CA ALA A 265 6.96 -31.82 4.08
C ALA A 265 6.08 -32.37 5.21
N GLY A 266 6.02 -33.69 5.40
CA GLY A 266 5.34 -34.32 6.53
C GLY A 266 5.93 -33.88 7.88
N ALA A 267 7.26 -33.86 7.99
CA ALA A 267 7.95 -33.36 9.17
C ALA A 267 7.75 -31.84 9.40
N ALA A 268 7.65 -31.06 8.33
CA ALA A 268 7.31 -29.62 8.37
C ALA A 268 5.81 -29.35 8.57
N GLY A 269 4.94 -30.37 8.45
CA GLY A 269 3.48 -30.24 8.50
C GLY A 269 2.89 -29.49 7.30
N ILE A 270 3.45 -29.70 6.11
CA ILE A 270 3.03 -29.18 4.81
C ILE A 270 2.31 -30.31 4.05
N ALA A 271 1.15 -30.02 3.47
CA ALA A 271 0.50 -30.92 2.52
C ALA A 271 1.05 -30.60 1.12
N LEU A 272 1.76 -31.54 0.51
CA LEU A 272 2.19 -31.42 -0.89
C LEU A 272 1.05 -31.84 -1.81
N ALA A 273 0.92 -31.16 -2.95
CA ALA A 273 0.10 -31.61 -4.06
C ALA A 273 0.95 -32.54 -4.94
N GLU A 274 0.32 -33.57 -5.50
CA GLU A 274 1.00 -34.41 -6.48
C GLU A 274 1.33 -33.56 -7.73
N PRO A 275 2.58 -33.57 -8.20
CA PRO A 275 2.97 -32.81 -9.38
C PRO A 275 2.22 -33.36 -10.60
N ALA A 276 1.48 -32.50 -11.31
CA ALA A 276 0.89 -32.87 -12.59
C ALA A 276 2.03 -33.18 -13.59
N GLN A 277 1.99 -34.36 -14.19
CA GLN A 277 2.92 -34.75 -15.25
C GLN A 277 2.60 -33.96 -16.53
N SER A 278 3.13 -32.74 -16.68
CA SER A 278 2.91 -31.99 -17.92
C SER A 278 3.94 -30.87 -18.15
N GLY A 279 4.61 -30.94 -19.31
CA GLY A 279 5.19 -29.79 -20.01
C GLY A 279 6.72 -29.78 -20.14
N THR A 280 7.20 -29.66 -21.38
CA THR A 280 8.59 -29.51 -21.83
C THR A 280 9.36 -28.32 -21.22
N GLU A 281 8.69 -27.38 -20.54
CA GLU A 281 9.32 -26.30 -19.77
C GLU A 281 9.89 -26.75 -18.41
N SER A 282 9.44 -27.90 -17.88
CA SER A 282 9.85 -28.43 -16.57
C SER A 282 11.28 -28.99 -16.52
N ASP A 283 11.94 -29.24 -17.65
CA ASP A 283 13.25 -29.92 -17.66
C ASP A 283 14.42 -29.00 -17.24
N ARG A 284 14.15 -27.72 -16.98
CA ARG A 284 15.15 -26.70 -16.58
C ARG A 284 15.17 -26.40 -15.08
N LEU A 285 14.16 -26.84 -14.33
CA LEU A 285 14.03 -26.57 -12.89
C LEU A 285 14.52 -27.78 -12.07
N ASP A 286 15.16 -27.50 -10.93
CA ASP A 286 15.54 -28.55 -9.97
C ASP A 286 14.30 -29.40 -9.62
N PRO A 287 14.37 -30.75 -9.66
CA PRO A 287 13.27 -31.63 -9.28
C PRO A 287 12.58 -31.24 -7.96
N VAL A 288 13.33 -30.75 -6.97
CA VAL A 288 12.79 -30.27 -5.69
C VAL A 288 11.98 -28.97 -5.85
N GLU A 289 12.41 -28.07 -6.74
CA GLU A 289 11.75 -26.80 -7.02
C GLU A 289 10.44 -27.00 -7.81
N ARG A 290 10.40 -27.98 -8.71
CA ARG A 290 9.15 -28.39 -9.40
C ARG A 290 8.07 -28.81 -8.42
N VAL A 291 8.41 -29.68 -7.46
CA VAL A 291 7.49 -30.13 -6.41
C VAL A 291 7.02 -28.95 -5.55
N ALA A 292 7.91 -28.00 -5.27
CA ALA A 292 7.57 -26.79 -4.53
C ALA A 292 6.56 -25.90 -5.27
N ILE A 293 6.78 -25.64 -6.56
CA ILE A 293 5.88 -24.82 -7.39
C ILE A 293 4.50 -25.48 -7.52
N ALA A 294 4.46 -26.78 -7.81
CA ALA A 294 3.22 -27.54 -7.92
C ALA A 294 2.42 -27.53 -6.60
N SER A 295 3.13 -27.63 -5.47
CA SER A 295 2.53 -27.57 -4.13
C SER A 295 2.27 -26.15 -3.62
N ARG A 296 2.59 -25.11 -4.41
CA ARG A 296 2.50 -23.70 -4.01
C ARG A 296 3.31 -23.39 -2.74
N VAL A 297 4.46 -24.02 -2.57
CA VAL A 297 5.36 -23.87 -1.42
C VAL A 297 6.61 -23.08 -1.83
N ARG A 298 7.08 -22.14 -0.99
CA ARG A 298 8.34 -21.42 -1.20
C ARG A 298 9.52 -22.23 -0.64
N THR A 299 10.65 -22.20 -1.32
CA THR A 299 11.89 -22.88 -0.91
C THR A 299 12.97 -21.89 -0.50
N ARG A 300 13.96 -22.37 0.27
CA ARG A 300 15.19 -21.65 0.60
C ARG A 300 16.37 -22.61 0.47
N ALA A 301 17.41 -22.18 -0.24
CA ALA A 301 18.69 -22.87 -0.21
C ALA A 301 19.39 -22.61 1.14
N VAL A 302 19.91 -23.67 1.75
CA VAL A 302 20.66 -23.67 3.00
C VAL A 302 22.03 -24.28 2.71
N ARG A 303 23.10 -23.57 3.08
CA ARG A 303 24.46 -24.07 2.96
C ARG A 303 24.81 -24.89 4.21
N LEU A 304 25.23 -26.13 4.02
CA LEU A 304 25.59 -27.08 5.06
C LEU A 304 27.10 -26.97 5.34
N ASP A 305 27.50 -26.02 6.16
CA ASP A 305 28.91 -25.82 6.54
C ASP A 305 29.19 -26.16 8.00
N GLY A 306 30.46 -26.45 8.30
CA GLY A 306 30.94 -26.59 9.66
C GLY A 306 30.28 -27.74 10.39
N ARG A 307 29.64 -27.46 11.54
CA ARG A 307 28.99 -28.48 12.40
C ARG A 307 27.47 -28.48 12.24
N TRP A 308 26.97 -28.32 11.03
CA TRP A 308 25.54 -28.21 10.72
C TRP A 308 24.69 -29.35 11.29
N TRP A 309 25.25 -30.56 11.43
CA TRP A 309 24.54 -31.71 12.01
C TRP A 309 24.18 -31.55 13.51
N ARG A 310 24.76 -30.55 14.20
CA ARG A 310 24.47 -30.21 15.62
C ARG A 310 23.54 -29.02 15.79
N ASP A 311 23.25 -28.28 14.72
CA ASP A 311 22.47 -27.05 14.78
C ASP A 311 21.13 -27.22 14.07
N ASN A 312 20.04 -27.19 14.85
CA ASN A 312 18.71 -27.46 14.32
C ASN A 312 18.12 -26.25 13.58
N THR A 313 18.21 -26.31 12.25
CA THR A 313 17.70 -25.36 11.26
C THR A 313 16.32 -25.76 10.71
N GLY A 314 15.85 -26.99 11.00
CA GLY A 314 14.57 -27.53 10.54
C GLY A 314 14.73 -28.72 9.59
N PRO A 315 13.63 -29.26 9.03
CA PRO A 315 13.70 -30.36 8.08
C PRO A 315 14.22 -29.86 6.72
N LEU A 316 15.16 -30.58 6.13
CA LEU A 316 15.85 -30.21 4.90
C LEU A 316 15.81 -31.35 3.88
N VAL A 317 15.73 -31.02 2.59
CA VAL A 317 16.01 -31.95 1.49
C VAL A 317 17.47 -31.76 1.11
N GLY A 318 18.27 -32.81 1.23
CA GLY A 318 19.66 -32.83 0.76
C GLY A 318 19.86 -33.85 -0.35
N HIS A 319 21.06 -33.86 -0.92
CA HIS A 319 21.51 -34.88 -1.86
C HIS A 319 22.78 -35.54 -1.33
N ARG A 320 22.99 -36.82 -1.64
CA ARG A 320 24.28 -37.49 -1.40
C ARG A 320 25.29 -37.06 -2.45
N ALA A 321 26.50 -36.66 -2.04
CA ALA A 321 27.54 -36.17 -2.92
C ALA A 321 28.01 -37.20 -3.97
N LEU A 322 28.05 -38.49 -3.59
CA LEU A 322 28.51 -39.57 -4.49
C LEU A 322 27.45 -40.01 -5.51
N SER A 323 26.19 -40.12 -5.09
CA SER A 323 25.12 -40.68 -5.93
C SER A 323 24.17 -39.63 -6.53
N GLY A 324 24.14 -38.41 -5.99
CA GLY A 324 23.11 -37.42 -6.29
C GLY A 324 21.72 -37.80 -5.78
N ALA A 325 21.60 -38.90 -5.01
CA ALA A 325 20.31 -39.39 -4.57
C ALA A 325 19.68 -38.44 -3.54
N PRO A 326 18.38 -38.11 -3.66
CA PRO A 326 17.68 -37.24 -2.73
C PRO A 326 17.52 -37.92 -1.37
N VAL A 327 17.77 -37.17 -0.30
CA VAL A 327 17.68 -37.64 1.10
C VAL A 327 16.93 -36.62 1.94
N ALA A 328 16.02 -37.10 2.79
CA ALA A 328 15.35 -36.27 3.77
C ALA A 328 16.23 -36.16 5.03
N LEU A 329 16.68 -34.95 5.36
CA LEU A 329 17.45 -34.65 6.57
C LEU A 329 16.47 -34.17 7.65
N LEU A 330 16.24 -35.00 8.66
CA LEU A 330 15.27 -34.75 9.72
C LEU A 330 15.97 -34.62 11.08
N TRP A 331 15.59 -33.62 11.87
CA TRP A 331 16.13 -33.45 13.22
C TRP A 331 15.48 -34.42 14.21
N ARG A 332 16.28 -35.29 14.84
CA ARG A 332 15.84 -36.24 15.86
C ARG A 332 16.84 -36.26 17.03
N ARG A 333 16.33 -36.24 18.27
CA ARG A 333 17.12 -36.46 19.51
C ARG A 333 18.46 -35.68 19.61
N GLY A 334 18.54 -34.47 19.08
CA GLY A 334 19.74 -33.62 19.22
C GLY A 334 20.74 -33.67 18.07
N GLY A 335 20.41 -34.36 16.96
CA GLY A 335 21.19 -34.34 15.72
C GLY A 335 20.30 -34.54 14.49
N TYR A 336 20.90 -34.44 13.30
CA TYR A 336 20.22 -34.80 12.06
C TYR A 336 20.31 -36.29 11.77
N VAL A 337 19.25 -36.81 11.17
CA VAL A 337 19.13 -38.17 10.67
C VAL A 337 18.79 -38.07 9.19
N ALA A 338 19.56 -38.75 8.37
CA ALA A 338 19.30 -38.92 6.95
C ALA A 338 18.32 -40.09 6.76
N VAL A 339 17.17 -39.82 6.15
CA VAL A 339 16.14 -40.82 5.84
C VAL A 339 16.14 -41.05 4.34
N GLN A 340 16.42 -42.28 3.93
CA GLN A 340 16.38 -42.68 2.52
C GLN A 340 14.92 -42.85 2.05
N PRO A 341 14.51 -42.25 0.91
CA PRO A 341 13.13 -42.31 0.45
C PRO A 341 12.66 -43.70 0.01
N SER A 342 13.55 -44.52 -0.55
CA SER A 342 13.25 -45.84 -1.11
C SER A 342 13.19 -46.95 -0.06
N SER A 343 14.00 -46.85 1.00
CA SER A 343 14.12 -47.90 2.03
C SER A 343 13.54 -47.50 3.38
N GLY A 344 13.24 -46.21 3.61
CA GLY A 344 12.84 -45.67 4.91
C GLY A 344 13.94 -45.78 5.97
N ARG A 345 15.16 -46.19 5.61
CA ARG A 345 16.26 -46.41 6.55
C ARG A 345 16.76 -45.07 7.08
N GLU A 346 16.78 -44.95 8.39
CA GLU A 346 17.28 -43.80 9.13
C GLU A 346 18.77 -44.01 9.48
N THR A 347 19.63 -43.08 9.06
CA THR A 347 21.07 -43.07 9.42
C THR A 347 21.43 -41.78 10.14
N PRO A 348 21.95 -41.82 11.38
CA PRO A 348 22.36 -40.63 12.11
C PRO A 348 23.56 -39.96 11.43
N ILE A 349 23.57 -38.63 11.42
CA ILE A 349 24.63 -37.84 10.80
C ILE A 349 25.64 -37.40 11.86
N GLU A 350 26.88 -37.82 11.66
CA GLU A 350 28.03 -37.58 12.52
C GLU A 350 29.17 -36.96 11.70
N LYS A 351 30.26 -36.58 12.36
CA LYS A 351 31.40 -35.95 11.67
C LYS A 351 31.96 -36.81 10.53
N ALA A 352 31.91 -38.14 10.66
CA ALA A 352 32.47 -39.08 9.70
C ALA A 352 31.67 -39.21 8.40
N ASN A 353 30.34 -39.00 8.43
CA ASN A 353 29.47 -39.14 7.25
C ASN A 353 28.90 -37.80 6.76
N ALA A 354 29.20 -36.68 7.44
CA ALA A 354 28.74 -35.36 7.04
C ALA A 354 29.27 -34.94 5.65
N GLU A 355 30.45 -35.43 5.25
CA GLU A 355 31.06 -35.20 3.93
C GLU A 355 30.41 -36.03 2.81
N GLU A 356 29.59 -37.04 3.15
CA GLU A 356 28.84 -37.81 2.15
C GLU A 356 27.66 -37.03 1.54
N PHE A 357 27.33 -35.86 2.09
CA PHE A 357 26.21 -35.03 1.66
C PHE A 357 26.71 -33.79 0.91
N GLU A 358 25.92 -33.33 -0.06
CA GLU A 358 26.24 -32.09 -0.76
C GLU A 358 26.17 -30.87 0.17
N PRO A 359 27.02 -29.85 -0.03
CA PRO A 359 27.03 -28.63 0.79
C PRO A 359 25.76 -27.78 0.66
N ARG A 360 24.82 -28.14 -0.22
CA ARG A 360 23.59 -27.37 -0.49
C ARG A 360 22.38 -28.23 -0.21
N ALA A 361 21.51 -27.75 0.68
CA ALA A 361 20.22 -28.35 0.99
C ALA A 361 19.09 -27.36 0.73
N VAL A 362 17.87 -27.87 0.59
CA VAL A 362 16.65 -27.08 0.35
C VAL A 362 15.70 -27.23 1.52
N MET A 363 15.28 -26.09 2.08
CA MET A 363 14.26 -26.02 3.12
C MET A 363 12.92 -25.58 2.51
N PHE A 364 11.83 -26.23 2.92
CA PHE A 364 10.48 -25.78 2.58
C PHE A 364 9.92 -24.81 3.63
N TYR A 365 9.43 -23.65 3.18
CA TYR A 365 8.68 -22.75 4.03
C TYR A 365 7.23 -23.19 4.12
N ARG A 366 6.72 -23.29 5.34
CA ARG A 366 5.34 -23.70 5.58
C ARG A 366 4.37 -22.58 5.17
N PRO A 367 3.49 -22.78 4.17
CA PRO A 367 2.56 -21.74 3.76
C PRO A 367 1.43 -21.58 4.80
N LEU A 368 0.87 -20.37 4.88
CA LEU A 368 -0.35 -20.11 5.64
C LEU A 368 -1.57 -20.71 4.88
N PRO A 369 -2.44 -21.47 5.56
CA PRO A 369 -3.70 -21.97 5.01
C PRO A 369 -4.51 -20.88 4.29
N GLU A 370 -5.19 -21.27 3.19
CA GLU A 370 -5.97 -20.31 2.40
C GLU A 370 -7.25 -19.81 3.10
N ARG A 371 -7.68 -20.48 4.17
CA ARG A 371 -8.84 -20.08 4.99
C ARG A 371 -8.40 -19.15 6.12
N GLY A 372 -9.28 -18.22 6.50
CA GLY A 372 -9.08 -17.36 7.66
C GLY A 372 -8.75 -18.18 8.92
N LEU A 373 -7.62 -17.87 9.56
CA LEU A 373 -7.18 -18.53 10.78
C LEU A 373 -7.60 -17.70 11.99
N GLY A 374 -8.25 -18.34 12.96
CA GLY A 374 -8.41 -17.74 14.29
C GLY A 374 -7.06 -17.61 15.03
N PRO A 375 -6.96 -16.72 16.03
CA PRO A 375 -5.71 -16.45 16.77
C PRO A 375 -5.10 -17.72 17.41
N LEU A 376 -5.93 -18.58 18.00
CA LEU A 376 -5.53 -19.86 18.58
C LEU A 376 -4.96 -20.84 17.56
N ARG A 377 -5.53 -20.86 16.35
CA ARG A 377 -5.06 -21.74 15.27
C ARG A 377 -3.73 -21.24 14.69
N LEU A 378 -3.55 -19.92 14.59
CA LEU A 378 -2.28 -19.29 14.23
C LEU A 378 -1.20 -19.59 15.29
N MET A 379 -1.53 -19.45 16.58
CA MET A 379 -0.59 -19.77 17.66
C MET A 379 -0.20 -21.26 17.66
N ARG A 380 -1.16 -22.17 17.46
CA ARG A 380 -0.90 -23.61 17.29
C ARG A 380 -0.06 -23.90 16.05
N PHE A 381 -0.23 -23.13 14.97
CA PHE A 381 0.59 -23.25 13.76
C PHE A 381 2.05 -22.86 14.05
N SER A 382 2.27 -21.77 14.78
CA SER A 382 3.59 -21.24 15.14
C SER A 382 4.33 -22.07 16.20
N MET A 383 3.61 -22.68 17.16
CA MET A 383 4.21 -23.49 18.22
C MET A 383 4.53 -24.94 17.78
N ARG A 384 4.12 -25.34 16.58
CA ARG A 384 4.35 -26.69 16.06
C ARG A 384 5.84 -26.85 15.72
N GLY A 385 6.52 -27.78 16.38
CA GLY A 385 7.98 -27.97 16.26
C GLY A 385 8.79 -27.44 17.45
N THR A 386 8.14 -26.72 18.38
CA THR A 386 8.77 -26.08 19.54
C THR A 386 8.44 -26.80 20.86
N GLY A 387 7.88 -28.01 20.79
CA GLY A 387 7.41 -28.75 21.98
C GLY A 387 8.53 -29.13 22.95
N GLY A 388 9.74 -29.43 22.45
CA GLY A 388 10.90 -29.70 23.29
C GLY A 388 11.34 -28.47 24.08
N ASP A 389 11.39 -27.31 23.43
CA ASP A 389 11.74 -26.03 24.08
C ASP A 389 10.66 -25.61 25.07
N LEU A 390 9.37 -25.81 24.75
CA LEU A 390 8.27 -25.57 25.66
C LEU A 390 8.35 -26.45 26.92
N ARG A 391 8.69 -27.74 26.75
CA ARG A 391 8.90 -28.65 27.89
C ARG A 391 10.09 -28.21 28.74
N ASN A 392 11.21 -27.83 28.12
CA ASN A 392 12.38 -27.33 28.85
C ASN A 392 12.04 -26.04 29.60
N LEU A 393 11.22 -25.16 29.02
CA LEU A 393 10.78 -23.93 29.63
C LEU A 393 9.81 -24.16 30.81
N LEU A 394 8.92 -25.13 30.68
CA LEU A 394 8.03 -25.56 31.78
C LEU A 394 8.85 -26.21 32.91
N ALA A 395 9.81 -27.06 32.57
CA ALA A 395 10.68 -27.72 33.55
C ALA A 395 11.57 -26.71 34.29
N SER A 396 12.23 -25.80 33.56
CA SER A 396 13.04 -24.75 34.19
C SER A 396 12.17 -23.82 35.03
N GLY A 397 10.97 -23.45 34.53
CA GLY A 397 10.00 -22.66 35.28
C GLY A 397 9.57 -23.32 36.59
N LEU A 398 9.31 -24.63 36.57
CA LEU A 398 8.96 -25.40 37.77
C LEU A 398 10.10 -25.44 38.80
N VAL A 399 11.34 -25.62 38.33
CA VAL A 399 12.53 -25.57 39.21
C VAL A 399 12.68 -24.19 39.81
N THR A 400 12.58 -23.12 39.01
CA THR A 400 12.64 -21.73 39.49
C THR A 400 11.54 -21.44 40.53
N VAL A 401 10.33 -21.99 40.35
CA VAL A 401 9.25 -21.85 41.33
C VAL A 401 9.57 -22.57 42.64
N ALA A 402 10.02 -23.83 42.57
CA ALA A 402 10.37 -24.62 43.75
C ALA A 402 11.50 -23.96 44.56
N VAL A 403 12.52 -23.46 43.86
CA VAL A 403 13.63 -22.67 44.41
C VAL A 403 13.11 -21.35 45.02
N GLY A 404 12.25 -20.63 44.30
CA GLY A 404 11.71 -19.34 44.75
C GLY A 404 10.86 -19.47 46.02
N ALA A 405 10.16 -20.59 46.21
CA ALA A 405 9.38 -20.86 47.41
C ALA A 405 10.24 -21.22 48.63
N LEU A 406 11.51 -21.57 48.42
CA LEU A 406 12.44 -21.87 49.51
C LEU A 406 12.71 -20.62 50.35
N VAL A 407 12.70 -19.44 49.74
CA VAL A 407 12.91 -18.15 50.42
C VAL A 407 11.85 -17.88 51.50
N PRO A 408 10.53 -17.80 51.19
CA PRO A 408 9.52 -17.54 52.20
C PRO A 408 9.45 -18.63 53.29
N ILE A 409 9.69 -19.90 52.94
CA ILE A 409 9.75 -21.01 53.92
C ILE A 409 10.94 -20.82 54.87
N ALA A 410 12.12 -20.52 54.32
CA ALA A 410 13.33 -20.28 55.09
C ALA A 410 13.18 -19.06 56.00
N THR A 411 12.66 -17.93 55.49
CA THR A 411 12.36 -16.74 56.29
C THR A 411 11.39 -17.06 57.43
N GLY A 412 10.33 -17.83 57.16
CA GLY A 412 9.37 -18.25 58.18
C GLY A 412 10.00 -19.09 59.29
N LYS A 413 10.87 -20.05 58.96
CA LYS A 413 11.60 -20.86 59.95
C LYS A 413 12.64 -20.06 60.72
N VAL A 414 13.39 -19.19 60.05
CA VAL A 414 14.41 -18.35 60.69
C VAL A 414 13.76 -17.43 61.72
N LEU A 415 12.74 -16.67 61.34
CA LEU A 415 12.06 -15.74 62.27
C LEU A 415 11.20 -16.48 63.33
N GLY A 416 10.57 -17.59 62.95
CA GLY A 416 9.63 -18.28 63.82
C GLY A 416 10.25 -19.26 64.82
N GLU A 417 11.40 -19.85 64.49
CA GLU A 417 12.00 -20.92 65.30
C GLU A 417 13.48 -20.68 65.65
N TYR A 418 14.32 -20.29 64.69
CA TYR A 418 15.77 -20.22 64.92
C TYR A 418 16.22 -18.96 65.65
N VAL A 419 15.61 -17.80 65.35
CA VAL A 419 15.90 -16.53 66.04
C VAL A 419 15.44 -16.58 67.51
N PRO A 420 14.21 -17.02 67.86
CA PRO A 420 13.81 -17.16 69.26
C PRO A 420 14.67 -18.14 70.07
N LYS A 421 15.24 -19.17 69.43
CA LYS A 421 16.11 -20.18 70.07
C LYS A 421 17.61 -19.81 70.04
N ALA A 422 17.99 -18.64 69.53
CA ALA A 422 19.38 -18.18 69.38
C ALA A 422 20.32 -19.18 68.67
N GLN A 423 19.81 -19.95 67.70
CA GLN A 423 20.58 -21.00 67.01
C GLN A 423 21.41 -20.44 65.83
N HIS A 424 22.48 -19.71 66.13
CA HIS A 424 23.32 -19.04 65.12
C HIS A 424 23.85 -19.96 64.01
N GLY A 425 24.21 -21.21 64.34
CA GLY A 425 24.71 -22.18 63.34
C GLY A 425 23.69 -22.55 62.27
N LEU A 426 22.44 -22.78 62.65
CA LEU A 426 21.35 -23.10 61.71
C LEU A 426 20.98 -21.89 60.84
N ILE A 427 21.07 -20.66 61.39
CA ILE A 427 20.85 -19.44 60.63
C ILE A 427 21.90 -19.30 59.52
N VAL A 428 23.19 -19.52 59.83
CA VAL A 428 24.28 -19.46 58.83
C VAL A 428 24.10 -20.53 57.75
N GLN A 429 23.73 -21.76 58.12
CA GLN A 429 23.45 -22.83 57.15
C GLN A 429 22.29 -22.48 56.19
N VAL A 430 21.21 -21.89 56.72
CA VAL A 430 20.08 -21.45 55.90
C VAL A 430 20.47 -20.30 54.97
N CYS A 431 21.25 -19.33 55.45
CA CYS A 431 21.78 -18.26 54.61
C CYS A 431 22.66 -18.80 53.46
N LEU A 432 23.55 -19.75 53.76
CA LEU A 432 24.39 -20.40 52.74
C LEU A 432 23.53 -21.17 51.73
N ALA A 433 22.51 -21.90 52.20
CA ALA A 433 21.57 -22.62 51.33
C ALA A 433 20.80 -21.67 50.39
N ILE A 434 20.34 -20.51 50.88
CA ILE A 434 19.69 -19.47 50.06
C ILE A 434 20.67 -18.90 49.03
N MET A 435 21.94 -18.68 49.40
CA MET A 435 22.97 -18.19 48.50
C MET A 435 23.23 -19.16 47.33
N ILE A 436 23.42 -20.45 47.64
CA ILE A 436 23.59 -21.51 46.63
C ILE A 436 22.35 -21.60 45.73
N THR A 437 21.17 -21.59 46.35
CA THR A 437 19.88 -21.65 45.64
C THR A 437 19.69 -20.44 44.70
N SER A 438 20.18 -19.26 45.07
CA SER A 438 20.14 -18.06 44.22
C SER A 438 21.03 -18.20 42.98
N VAL A 439 22.22 -18.80 43.12
CA VAL A 439 23.11 -19.10 41.97
C VAL A 439 22.44 -20.12 41.03
N VAL A 440 21.84 -21.18 41.58
CA VAL A 440 21.08 -22.15 40.79
C VAL A 440 19.91 -21.48 40.06
N SER A 441 19.15 -20.62 40.74
CA SER A 441 18.06 -19.85 40.14
C SER A 441 18.55 -18.99 38.97
N ALA A 442 19.67 -18.30 39.12
CA ALA A 442 20.26 -17.48 38.06
C ALA A 442 20.63 -18.31 36.82
N ALA A 443 21.21 -19.50 37.01
CA ALA A 443 21.52 -20.41 35.91
C ALA A 443 20.26 -20.88 35.15
N PHE A 444 19.19 -21.23 35.88
CA PHE A 444 17.92 -21.60 35.26
C PHE A 444 17.22 -20.43 34.56
N MET A 445 17.31 -19.21 35.11
CA MET A 445 16.82 -18.00 34.43
C MET A 445 17.57 -17.74 33.12
N LEU A 446 18.90 -17.92 33.10
CA LEU A 446 19.69 -17.81 31.88
C LEU A 446 19.25 -18.86 30.83
N LEU A 447 19.10 -20.13 31.25
CA LEU A 447 18.63 -21.21 30.39
C LEU A 447 17.23 -20.90 29.82
N GLN A 448 16.34 -20.35 30.64
CA GLN A 448 15.00 -19.94 30.22
C GLN A 448 15.06 -18.81 29.19
N ASN A 449 15.85 -17.76 29.42
CA ASN A 449 16.02 -16.64 28.49
C ASN A 449 16.62 -17.10 27.14
N LEU A 450 17.61 -17.99 27.15
CA LEU A 450 18.18 -18.57 25.94
C LEU A 450 17.17 -19.45 25.18
N THR A 451 16.39 -20.25 25.91
CA THR A 451 15.31 -21.06 25.31
C THR A 451 14.27 -20.15 24.67
N LEU A 452 13.89 -19.05 25.31
CA LEU A 452 12.97 -18.07 24.76
C LEU A 452 13.47 -17.42 23.49
N LEU A 453 14.72 -16.98 23.46
CA LEU A 453 15.32 -16.39 22.27
C LEU A 453 15.32 -17.38 21.09
N ARG A 454 15.60 -18.66 21.36
CA ARG A 454 15.53 -19.73 20.35
C ARG A 454 14.11 -19.98 19.84
N MET A 455 13.12 -20.05 20.73
CA MET A 455 11.71 -20.19 20.36
C MET A 455 11.26 -19.00 19.52
N GLU A 456 11.65 -17.79 19.95
CA GLU A 456 11.33 -16.53 19.29
C GLU A 456 11.86 -16.49 17.85
N GLY A 457 13.13 -16.84 17.65
CA GLY A 457 13.76 -16.89 16.33
C GLY A 457 13.14 -17.93 15.39
N ARG A 458 12.74 -19.10 15.90
CA ARG A 458 12.03 -20.12 15.11
C ARG A 458 10.65 -19.67 14.65
N ILE A 459 9.91 -19.04 15.56
CA ILE A 459 8.58 -18.52 15.25
C ILE A 459 8.70 -17.38 14.21
N GLU A 460 9.75 -16.56 14.28
CA GLU A 460 10.04 -15.52 13.28
C GLU A 460 10.36 -16.09 11.90
N ALA A 461 11.29 -17.05 11.85
CA ALA A 461 11.73 -17.69 10.61
C ALA A 461 10.61 -18.46 9.88
N THR A 462 9.53 -18.81 10.59
CA THR A 462 8.36 -19.50 10.02
C THR A 462 7.22 -18.54 9.68
N LEU A 463 6.85 -17.62 10.58
CA LEU A 463 5.72 -16.71 10.36
C LEU A 463 6.00 -15.65 9.29
N GLN A 464 7.18 -15.01 9.33
CA GLN A 464 7.44 -13.86 8.46
C GLN A 464 7.44 -14.25 6.98
N PRO A 465 8.16 -15.29 6.52
CA PRO A 465 8.08 -15.74 5.13
C PRO A 465 6.67 -16.21 4.74
N ALA A 466 5.94 -16.87 5.65
CA ALA A 466 4.59 -17.35 5.37
C ALA A 466 3.59 -16.20 5.16
N VAL A 467 3.70 -15.12 5.95
CA VAL A 467 2.90 -13.90 5.79
C VAL A 467 3.19 -13.23 4.46
N TRP A 468 4.47 -13.09 4.09
CA TRP A 468 4.86 -12.51 2.81
C TRP A 468 4.36 -13.35 1.63
N ASP A 469 4.52 -14.68 1.70
CA ASP A 469 3.99 -15.59 0.68
C ASP A 469 2.47 -15.46 0.54
N ARG A 470 1.74 -15.35 1.66
CA ARG A 470 0.29 -15.14 1.63
C ARG A 470 -0.09 -13.78 1.04
N LEU A 471 0.60 -12.71 1.44
CA LEU A 471 0.33 -11.35 0.98
C LEU A 471 0.52 -11.24 -0.54
N LEU A 472 1.59 -11.82 -1.08
CA LEU A 472 1.89 -11.81 -2.51
C LEU A 472 0.91 -12.65 -3.36
N ARG A 473 0.15 -13.56 -2.75
CA ARG A 473 -0.87 -14.39 -3.44
C ARG A 473 -2.27 -13.78 -3.40
N LEU A 474 -2.47 -12.66 -2.71
CA LEU A 474 -3.79 -12.05 -2.60
C LEU A 474 -4.22 -11.42 -3.94
N PRO A 475 -5.52 -11.43 -4.27
CA PRO A 475 -6.04 -10.83 -5.50
C PRO A 475 -5.88 -9.31 -5.51
N THR A 476 -5.81 -8.72 -6.70
CA THR A 476 -5.67 -7.26 -6.90
C THR A 476 -6.74 -6.44 -6.18
N LYS A 477 -7.98 -6.95 -6.08
CA LYS A 477 -9.08 -6.34 -5.32
C LYS A 477 -8.75 -6.06 -3.84
N PHE A 478 -7.88 -6.87 -3.22
CA PHE A 478 -7.45 -6.63 -1.85
C PHE A 478 -6.56 -5.38 -1.76
N PHE A 479 -5.66 -5.20 -2.72
CA PHE A 479 -4.71 -4.09 -2.78
C PHE A 479 -5.35 -2.76 -3.17
N THR A 480 -6.46 -2.78 -3.93
CA THR A 480 -7.20 -1.54 -4.25
C THR A 480 -7.95 -0.97 -3.05
N SER A 481 -8.26 -1.79 -2.04
CA SER A 481 -9.03 -1.39 -0.85
C SER A 481 -8.20 -0.93 0.35
N ARG A 482 -6.87 -1.07 0.31
CA ARG A 482 -5.94 -0.84 1.44
C ARG A 482 -4.75 -0.01 0.99
N SER A 483 -4.29 0.91 1.84
CA SER A 483 -3.08 1.67 1.52
C SER A 483 -1.81 0.83 1.69
N THR A 484 -0.75 1.16 0.94
CA THR A 484 0.57 0.52 1.10
C THR A 484 1.11 0.64 2.53
N GLY A 485 0.84 1.78 3.21
CA GLY A 485 1.24 2.00 4.59
C GLY A 485 0.52 1.09 5.59
N GLU A 486 -0.78 0.86 5.41
CA GLU A 486 -1.55 -0.08 6.22
C GLU A 486 -1.07 -1.52 6.04
N LEU A 487 -0.75 -1.93 4.81
CA LEU A 487 -0.24 -3.27 4.52
C LEU A 487 1.15 -3.49 5.11
N ALA A 488 2.05 -2.51 4.98
CA ALA A 488 3.38 -2.57 5.60
C ALA A 488 3.28 -2.63 7.14
N SER A 489 2.42 -1.79 7.74
CA SER A 489 2.17 -1.80 9.17
C SER A 489 1.57 -3.14 9.64
N ALA A 490 0.65 -3.72 8.88
CA ALA A 490 0.07 -5.03 9.20
C ALA A 490 1.10 -6.17 9.12
N ALA A 491 1.94 -6.18 8.09
CA ALA A 491 3.00 -7.16 7.93
C ALA A 491 4.03 -7.08 9.06
N MET A 492 4.46 -5.86 9.43
CA MET A 492 5.37 -5.64 10.56
C MET A 492 4.71 -5.86 11.92
N GLY A 493 3.41 -5.60 12.04
CA GLY A 493 2.66 -5.79 13.28
C GLY A 493 2.70 -7.23 13.78
N ILE A 494 2.85 -8.21 12.88
CA ILE A 494 2.97 -9.63 13.22
C ILE A 494 4.25 -9.91 14.00
N SER A 495 5.38 -9.27 13.64
CA SER A 495 6.63 -9.43 14.40
C SER A 495 6.51 -8.77 15.78
N SER A 496 5.79 -7.65 15.88
CA SER A 496 5.53 -6.97 17.16
C SER A 496 4.61 -7.79 18.08
N ILE A 497 3.52 -8.35 17.55
CA ILE A 497 2.61 -9.23 18.29
C ILE A 497 3.35 -10.47 18.79
N ARG A 498 4.19 -11.08 17.94
CA ARG A 498 5.05 -12.21 18.30
C ARG A 498 6.01 -11.85 19.44
N ARG A 499 6.73 -10.72 19.35
CA ARG A 499 7.64 -10.26 20.41
C ARG A 499 6.92 -10.09 21.75
N LEU A 500 5.73 -9.49 21.73
CA LEU A 500 4.91 -9.34 22.93
C LEU A 500 4.46 -10.69 23.49
N LEU A 501 3.98 -11.62 22.66
CA LEU A 501 3.58 -12.96 23.09
C LEU A 501 4.76 -13.79 23.62
N ALA A 502 5.91 -13.71 22.96
CA ALA A 502 7.13 -14.41 23.35
C ALA A 502 7.69 -13.86 24.68
N GLY A 503 7.56 -12.56 24.94
CA GLY A 503 7.95 -11.95 26.20
C GLY A 503 6.95 -12.19 27.33
N VAL A 504 5.65 -11.98 27.09
CA VAL A 504 4.61 -12.00 28.14
C VAL A 504 4.20 -13.42 28.52
N GLY A 505 4.09 -14.34 27.56
CA GLY A 505 3.60 -15.70 27.81
C GLY A 505 4.38 -16.46 28.89
N PRO A 506 5.73 -16.51 28.83
CA PRO A 506 6.56 -17.18 29.84
C PRO A 506 6.48 -16.51 31.20
N THR A 507 6.50 -15.18 31.24
CA THR A 507 6.35 -14.42 32.48
C THR A 507 5.00 -14.71 33.13
N VAL A 508 3.91 -14.75 32.36
CA VAL A 508 2.59 -15.11 32.87
C VAL A 508 2.58 -16.54 33.39
N ALA A 509 3.12 -17.51 32.65
CA ALA A 509 3.20 -18.90 33.11
C ALA A 509 3.98 -19.01 34.43
N GLN A 510 5.10 -18.31 34.55
CA GLN A 510 5.90 -18.26 35.77
C GLN A 510 5.15 -17.60 36.92
N SER A 511 4.58 -16.41 36.71
CA SER A 511 3.82 -15.69 37.73
C SER A 511 2.60 -16.47 38.22
N VAL A 512 1.89 -17.16 37.32
CA VAL A 512 0.77 -18.05 37.68
C VAL A 512 1.26 -19.24 38.49
N THR A 513 2.39 -19.85 38.13
CA THR A 513 2.93 -21.02 38.85
C THR A 513 3.43 -20.62 40.25
N VAL A 514 4.19 -19.52 40.37
CA VAL A 514 4.64 -18.96 41.67
C VAL A 514 3.43 -18.52 42.50
N GLY A 515 2.47 -17.84 41.89
CA GLY A 515 1.25 -17.39 42.54
C GLY A 515 0.42 -18.56 43.08
N ALA A 516 0.24 -19.62 42.29
CA ALA A 516 -0.46 -20.83 42.71
C ALA A 516 0.25 -21.54 43.88
N MET A 517 1.59 -21.62 43.84
CA MET A 517 2.37 -22.20 44.94
C MET A 517 2.26 -21.38 46.23
N ASN A 518 2.44 -20.06 46.15
CA ASN A 518 2.29 -19.16 47.30
C ASN A 518 0.86 -19.17 47.86
N LEU A 519 -0.15 -19.26 46.98
CA LEU A 519 -1.54 -19.41 47.39
C LEU A 519 -1.78 -20.75 48.10
N GLY A 520 -1.20 -21.83 47.60
CA GLY A 520 -1.24 -23.15 48.25
C GLY A 520 -0.58 -23.15 49.63
N LEU A 521 0.58 -22.50 49.77
CA LEU A 521 1.23 -22.28 51.07
C LEU A 521 0.31 -21.47 51.99
N LEU A 522 -0.32 -20.40 51.50
CA LEU A 522 -1.22 -19.57 52.29
C LEU A 522 -2.46 -20.36 52.78
N PHE A 523 -3.02 -21.25 51.96
CA PHE A 523 -4.09 -22.17 52.37
C PHE A 523 -3.65 -23.12 53.48
N TRP A 524 -2.40 -23.62 53.40
CA TRP A 524 -1.85 -24.52 54.42
C TRP A 524 -1.62 -23.81 55.76
N TYR A 525 -1.15 -22.56 55.75
CA TYR A 525 -0.98 -21.76 56.97
C TYR A 525 -2.31 -21.27 57.56
N SER A 526 -3.21 -20.72 56.74
CA SER A 526 -4.52 -20.22 57.19
C SER A 526 -5.54 -20.05 56.05
N ALA A 527 -6.52 -20.96 55.98
CA ALA A 527 -7.64 -20.92 55.04
C ALA A 527 -8.44 -19.58 54.99
N PRO A 528 -8.77 -18.90 56.11
CA PRO A 528 -9.56 -17.67 56.04
C PRO A 528 -8.77 -16.49 55.44
N MET A 529 -7.46 -16.41 55.68
CA MET A 529 -6.60 -15.40 55.04
C MET A 529 -6.41 -15.68 53.55
N ALA A 530 -6.34 -16.95 53.16
CA ALA A 530 -6.27 -17.35 51.75
C ALA A 530 -7.53 -16.94 50.98
N LEU A 531 -8.72 -17.15 51.55
CA LEU A 531 -9.99 -16.68 50.98
C LEU A 531 -10.06 -15.15 50.87
N ALA A 532 -9.63 -14.42 51.90
CA ALA A 532 -9.54 -12.96 51.87
C ALA A 532 -8.59 -12.46 50.76
N ALA A 533 -7.42 -13.09 50.62
CA ALA A 533 -6.45 -12.77 49.57
C ALA A 533 -7.00 -13.07 48.16
N ILE A 534 -7.72 -14.18 47.97
CA ILE A 534 -8.40 -14.49 46.70
C ILE A 534 -9.47 -13.44 46.38
N GLY A 535 -10.30 -13.07 47.36
CA GLY A 535 -11.32 -12.02 47.18
C GLY A 535 -10.68 -10.71 46.71
N MET A 536 -9.59 -10.30 47.36
CA MET A 536 -8.85 -9.11 46.96
C MET A 536 -8.22 -9.24 45.56
N LEU A 537 -7.65 -10.40 45.23
CA LEU A 537 -7.10 -10.69 43.91
C LEU A 537 -8.16 -10.61 42.82
N VAL A 538 -9.35 -11.17 43.03
CA VAL A 538 -10.46 -11.13 42.05
C VAL A 538 -10.93 -9.69 41.81
N VAL A 539 -11.07 -8.89 42.88
CA VAL A 539 -11.45 -7.47 42.77
C VAL A 539 -10.40 -6.70 41.97
N ILE A 540 -9.12 -6.86 42.30
CA ILE A 540 -8.03 -6.19 41.60
C ILE A 540 -7.96 -6.64 40.14
N ALA A 541 -8.04 -7.95 39.88
CA ALA A 541 -8.03 -8.49 38.52
C ALA A 541 -9.20 -7.94 37.69
N GLY A 542 -10.39 -7.84 38.26
CA GLY A 542 -11.56 -7.25 37.61
C GLY A 542 -11.36 -5.77 37.24
N VAL A 543 -10.81 -4.97 38.16
CA VAL A 543 -10.49 -3.56 37.93
C VAL A 543 -9.44 -3.40 36.83
N PHE A 544 -8.33 -4.14 36.89
CA PHE A 544 -7.28 -4.10 35.87
C PHE A 544 -7.77 -4.59 34.51
N LEU A 545 -8.62 -5.63 34.47
CA LEU A 545 -9.21 -6.13 33.24
C LEU A 545 -10.15 -5.10 32.61
N GLY A 546 -11.01 -4.46 33.41
CA GLY A 546 -11.92 -3.40 32.95
C GLY A 546 -11.15 -2.20 32.37
N LEU A 547 -10.15 -1.72 33.10
CA LEU A 547 -9.26 -0.64 32.64
C LEU A 547 -8.49 -1.02 31.37
N GLY A 548 -7.98 -2.27 31.30
CA GLY A 548 -7.28 -2.79 30.14
C GLY A 548 -8.16 -2.87 28.89
N LEU A 549 -9.38 -3.42 29.01
CA LEU A 549 -10.35 -3.47 27.92
C LEU A 549 -10.74 -2.06 27.44
N TRP A 550 -10.89 -1.13 28.38
CA TRP A 550 -11.17 0.27 28.06
C TRP A 550 -9.99 0.94 27.34
N GLN A 551 -8.77 0.72 27.80
CA GLN A 551 -7.54 1.20 27.17
C GLN A 551 -7.41 0.68 25.73
N VAL A 552 -7.66 -0.61 25.50
CA VAL A 552 -7.59 -1.23 24.17
C VAL A 552 -8.60 -0.61 23.21
N ARG A 553 -9.82 -0.29 23.67
CA ARG A 553 -10.85 0.37 22.84
C ARG A 553 -10.38 1.73 22.32
N TRP A 554 -9.72 2.54 23.15
CA TRP A 554 -9.17 3.84 22.75
C TRP A 554 -7.91 3.71 21.91
N GLN A 555 -7.01 2.78 22.25
CA GLN A 555 -5.81 2.49 21.46
C GLN A 555 -6.15 2.05 20.04
N ARG A 556 -7.18 1.22 19.83
CA ARG A 556 -7.64 0.84 18.48
C ARG A 556 -8.03 2.06 17.64
N ARG A 557 -8.77 3.01 18.22
CA ARG A 557 -9.15 4.25 17.54
C ARG A 557 -7.93 5.11 17.19
N LEU A 558 -6.98 5.21 18.13
CA LEU A 558 -5.73 5.94 17.90
C LEU A 558 -4.90 5.32 16.76
N VAL A 559 -4.80 3.98 16.69
CA VAL A 559 -4.06 3.29 15.61
C VAL A 559 -4.67 3.57 14.24
N VAL A 560 -6.01 3.52 14.11
CA VAL A 560 -6.69 3.82 12.85
C VAL A 560 -6.43 5.26 12.41
N LEU A 561 -6.53 6.22 13.33
CA LEU A 561 -6.26 7.62 13.03
C LEU A 561 -4.78 7.87 12.69
N SER A 562 -3.86 7.19 13.38
CA SER A 562 -2.42 7.26 13.10
C SER A 562 -2.09 6.72 11.71
N ASN A 563 -2.72 5.63 11.28
CA ASN A 563 -2.54 5.10 9.93
C ASN A 563 -3.07 6.07 8.87
N LYS A 564 -4.22 6.71 9.12
CA LYS A 564 -4.76 7.76 8.24
C LYS A 564 -3.79 8.94 8.12
N LEU A 565 -3.23 9.41 9.24
CA LEU A 565 -2.24 10.48 9.27
C LEU A 565 -0.96 10.14 8.50
N ASN A 566 -0.44 8.92 8.68
CA ASN A 566 0.74 8.45 7.93
C ASN A 566 0.48 8.38 6.42
N ASN A 567 -0.72 7.89 6.02
CA ASN A 567 -1.09 7.84 4.62
C ASN A 567 -1.26 9.24 4.01
N GLN A 568 -1.90 10.16 4.74
CA GLN A 568 -2.04 11.56 4.33
C GLN A 568 -0.67 12.22 4.18
N ALA A 569 0.24 12.04 5.14
CA ALA A 569 1.60 12.58 5.05
C ALA A 569 2.34 12.08 3.80
N PHE A 570 2.24 10.79 3.49
CA PHE A 570 2.87 10.21 2.30
C PHE A 570 2.26 10.74 0.99
N GLN A 571 0.93 10.91 0.94
CA GLN A 571 0.23 11.52 -0.20
C GLN A 571 0.63 12.99 -0.39
N THR A 572 0.69 13.78 0.68
CA THR A 572 1.14 15.17 0.66
C THR A 572 2.57 15.28 0.17
N LEU A 573 3.48 14.41 0.64
CA LEU A 573 4.88 14.39 0.19
C LEU A 573 5.02 14.03 -1.30
N ARG A 574 4.24 13.06 -1.79
CA ARG A 574 4.21 12.72 -3.23
C ARG A 574 3.58 13.82 -4.08
N GLY A 575 2.58 14.53 -3.55
CA GLY A 575 1.89 15.64 -4.19
C GLY A 575 2.56 16.99 -4.03
N LEU A 576 3.70 17.06 -3.34
CA LEU A 576 4.37 18.32 -2.99
C LEU A 576 4.67 19.22 -4.21
N PRO A 577 5.14 18.70 -5.36
CA PRO A 577 5.35 19.54 -6.55
C PRO A 577 4.06 20.23 -7.00
N LYS A 578 2.91 19.53 -6.95
CA LYS A 578 1.60 20.09 -7.32
C LYS A 578 1.13 21.15 -6.34
N LEU A 579 1.33 20.90 -5.03
CA LEU A 579 0.98 21.86 -3.98
C LEU A 579 1.81 23.15 -4.08
N ARG A 580 3.07 23.05 -4.51
CA ARG A 580 3.94 24.21 -4.76
C ARG A 580 3.47 25.05 -5.93
N VAL A 581 3.14 24.43 -7.05
CA VAL A 581 2.61 25.13 -8.23
C VAL A 581 1.29 25.85 -7.91
N ALA A 582 0.46 25.26 -7.06
CA ALA A 582 -0.82 25.85 -6.64
C ALA A 582 -0.72 26.77 -5.40
N ALA A 583 0.48 27.01 -4.84
CA ALA A 583 0.69 27.73 -3.58
C ALA A 583 -0.19 27.24 -2.39
N ALA A 584 -0.53 25.95 -2.39
CA ALA A 584 -1.52 25.35 -1.48
C ALA A 584 -0.91 24.61 -0.26
N GLU A 585 0.38 24.84 0.02
CA GLU A 585 1.11 24.16 1.11
C GLU A 585 0.47 24.41 2.49
N ASN A 586 0.04 25.66 2.76
CA ASN A 586 -0.61 26.02 4.02
C ASN A 586 -1.95 25.31 4.23
N TYR A 587 -2.72 25.09 3.16
CA TYR A 587 -3.98 24.34 3.23
C TYR A 587 -3.73 22.86 3.53
N ALA A 588 -2.73 22.26 2.90
CA ALA A 588 -2.32 20.88 3.20
C ALA A 588 -1.83 20.73 4.64
N TYR A 589 -1.08 21.70 5.16
CA TYR A 589 -0.66 21.75 6.55
C TYR A 589 -1.85 21.88 7.51
N ALA A 590 -2.79 22.79 7.24
CA ALA A 590 -3.98 22.97 8.06
C ALA A 590 -4.84 21.69 8.14
N ALA A 591 -5.03 21.01 7.00
CA ALA A 591 -5.74 19.74 6.93
C ALA A 591 -5.04 18.63 7.74
N TRP A 592 -3.71 18.57 7.69
CA TRP A 592 -2.93 17.62 8.51
C TRP A 592 -2.97 17.99 10.00
N ALA A 593 -2.83 19.27 10.34
CA ALA A 593 -2.81 19.77 11.71
C ALA A 593 -4.13 19.47 12.45
N GLY A 594 -5.28 19.58 11.77
CA GLY A 594 -6.58 19.23 12.35
C GLY A 594 -6.74 17.74 12.69
N GLU A 595 -6.24 16.84 11.83
CA GLU A 595 -6.21 15.39 12.12
C GLU A 595 -5.16 15.06 13.20
N PHE A 596 -4.03 15.75 13.21
CA PHE A 596 -2.98 15.57 14.21
C PHE A 596 -3.45 16.02 15.60
N ALA A 597 -4.19 17.12 15.70
CA ALA A 597 -4.82 17.58 16.95
C ALA A 597 -5.78 16.52 17.52
N ARG A 598 -6.61 15.90 16.66
CA ARG A 598 -7.49 14.78 17.07
C ARG A 598 -6.69 13.56 17.56
N SER A 599 -5.57 13.25 16.92
CA SER A 599 -4.65 12.19 17.38
C SER A 599 -4.06 12.50 18.74
N ARG A 600 -3.67 13.75 19.00
CA ARG A 600 -3.19 14.21 20.31
C ARG A 600 -4.26 14.07 21.40
N GLU A 601 -5.51 14.42 21.11
CA GLU A 601 -6.61 14.25 22.08
C GLU A 601 -6.81 12.77 22.45
N LEU A 602 -6.76 11.86 21.46
CA LEU A 602 -6.83 10.42 21.69
C LEU A 602 -5.61 9.90 22.47
N GLN A 603 -4.40 10.39 22.16
CA GLN A 603 -3.19 10.07 22.92
C GLN A 603 -3.32 10.51 24.38
N GLN A 604 -3.88 11.69 24.65
CA GLN A 604 -4.13 12.16 26.01
C GLN A 604 -5.15 11.26 26.74
N LYS A 605 -6.24 10.86 26.09
CA LYS A 605 -7.23 9.92 26.68
C LYS A 605 -6.59 8.57 27.03
N VAL A 606 -5.81 8.00 26.13
CA VAL A 606 -5.04 6.77 26.39
C VAL A 606 -4.02 6.99 27.50
N GLY A 607 -3.34 8.13 27.51
CA GLY A 607 -2.35 8.52 28.52
C GLY A 607 -2.95 8.65 29.92
N ARG A 608 -4.15 9.24 30.04
CA ARG A 608 -4.87 9.32 31.32
C ARG A 608 -5.23 7.94 31.87
N ILE A 609 -5.73 7.03 31.01
CA ILE A 609 -6.01 5.64 31.41
C ILE A 609 -4.72 4.93 31.82
N LYS A 610 -3.64 5.11 31.06
CA LYS A 610 -2.33 4.55 31.41
C LYS A 610 -1.84 5.07 32.76
N ASN A 611 -1.93 6.38 33.01
CA ASN A 611 -1.56 6.98 34.28
C ASN A 611 -2.40 6.42 35.43
N LEU A 612 -3.72 6.27 35.24
CA LEU A 612 -4.61 5.65 36.22
C LEU A 612 -4.18 4.21 36.53
N THR A 613 -3.88 3.41 35.52
CA THR A 613 -3.37 2.04 35.69
C THR A 613 -2.02 2.02 36.43
N THR A 614 -1.12 2.98 36.14
CA THR A 614 0.18 3.10 36.84
C THR A 614 0.00 3.46 38.31
N VAL A 615 -0.87 4.44 38.62
CA VAL A 615 -1.16 4.84 40.01
C VAL A 615 -1.81 3.70 40.78
N LEU A 616 -2.82 3.04 40.20
CA LEU A 616 -3.41 1.82 40.78
C LEU A 616 -2.35 0.75 41.00
N GLY A 617 -1.44 0.57 40.04
CA GLY A 617 -0.28 -0.34 40.13
C GLY A 617 0.66 -0.02 41.31
N ALA A 618 0.85 1.25 41.64
CA ALA A 618 1.69 1.65 42.78
C ALA A 618 0.95 1.52 44.12
N VAL A 619 -0.36 1.79 44.14
CA VAL A 619 -1.16 1.87 45.38
C VAL A 619 -1.72 0.51 45.82
N TYR A 620 -2.00 -0.42 44.90
CA TYR A 620 -2.67 -1.67 45.27
C TYR A 620 -1.83 -2.52 46.24
N LEU A 621 -0.50 -2.62 46.04
CA LEU A 621 0.34 -3.52 46.84
C LEU A 621 0.45 -3.06 48.31
N PRO A 622 0.70 -1.77 48.62
CA PRO A 622 0.61 -1.25 49.98
C PRO A 622 -0.80 -1.36 50.59
N LEU A 623 -1.85 -1.18 49.79
CA LEU A 623 -3.23 -1.28 50.28
C LEU A 623 -3.59 -2.74 50.63
N CYS A 624 -3.12 -3.70 49.82
CA CYS A 624 -3.22 -5.14 50.11
C CYS A 624 -2.50 -5.50 51.39
N SER A 625 -1.26 -5.04 51.58
CA SER A 625 -0.51 -5.36 52.79
C SER A 625 -1.17 -4.75 54.02
N LEU A 626 -1.62 -3.49 53.96
CA LEU A 626 -2.35 -2.83 55.04
C LEU A 626 -3.63 -3.60 55.42
N LEU A 627 -4.46 -3.97 54.44
CA LEU A 627 -5.68 -4.75 54.67
C LEU A 627 -5.38 -6.13 55.27
N MET A 628 -4.34 -6.81 54.78
CA MET A 628 -3.91 -8.10 55.33
C MET A 628 -3.39 -7.97 56.77
N PHE A 629 -2.61 -6.92 57.07
CA PHE A 629 -2.17 -6.63 58.44
C PHE A 629 -3.35 -6.29 59.35
N MET A 630 -4.32 -5.51 58.88
CA MET A 630 -5.51 -5.17 59.64
C MET A 630 -6.40 -6.39 59.91
N LEU A 631 -6.50 -7.31 58.95
CA LEU A 631 -7.17 -8.61 59.14
C LEU A 631 -6.41 -9.52 60.13
N LEU A 632 -5.08 -9.44 60.16
CA LEU A 632 -4.23 -10.25 61.04
C LEU A 632 -4.17 -9.70 62.48
N ALA A 633 -4.15 -8.38 62.64
CA ALA A 633 -4.00 -7.69 63.93
C ALA A 633 -5.34 -7.19 64.52
N GLY A 634 -6.38 -7.03 63.70
CA GLY A 634 -7.67 -6.42 64.07
C GLY A 634 -8.76 -7.40 64.56
N PRO A 635 -10.04 -6.97 64.56
CA PRO A 635 -11.15 -7.59 65.31
C PRO A 635 -11.55 -9.01 64.85
N ALA A 636 -10.98 -9.52 63.75
CA ALA A 636 -11.19 -10.88 63.25
C ALA A 636 -10.27 -11.95 63.89
N ARG A 637 -9.33 -11.56 64.79
CA ARG A 637 -8.40 -12.48 65.48
C ARG A 637 -9.07 -13.73 66.08
N GLY A 638 -10.32 -13.61 66.52
CA GLY A 638 -11.08 -14.69 67.15
C GLY A 638 -11.60 -15.80 66.23
N ARG A 639 -11.73 -15.56 64.91
CA ARG A 639 -12.31 -16.56 63.96
C ARG A 639 -11.28 -17.29 63.09
N CYS A 640 -10.04 -16.82 63.04
CA CYS A 640 -9.01 -17.34 62.12
C CYS A 640 -8.00 -18.33 62.72
N ARG A 641 -8.02 -18.57 64.04
CA ARG A 641 -7.21 -19.62 64.67
C ARG A 641 -7.97 -20.94 64.63
N ARG A 642 -7.41 -21.98 63.99
CA ARG A 642 -7.80 -23.37 64.27
C ARG A 642 -7.76 -23.58 65.79
N PRO A 643 -8.75 -24.24 66.41
CA PRO A 643 -8.65 -24.60 67.82
C PRO A 643 -7.43 -25.52 67.97
N ARG A 644 -6.39 -25.04 68.66
CA ARG A 644 -5.34 -25.93 69.17
C ARG A 644 -6.04 -26.84 70.17
N SER A 645 -6.04 -28.14 69.91
CA SER A 645 -6.29 -29.15 70.93
C SER A 645 -5.28 -28.94 72.06
N SER A 646 -5.75 -28.44 73.19
CA SER A 646 -5.04 -28.59 74.47
C SER A 646 -5.06 -30.07 74.83
N PRO A 647 -3.93 -30.71 75.18
CA PRO A 647 -4.01 -31.78 76.16
C PRO A 647 -4.23 -31.10 77.50
N SER A 648 -5.48 -31.11 77.95
CA SER A 648 -5.80 -30.99 79.35
C SER A 648 -5.26 -32.25 80.05
N THR A 649 -4.21 -32.11 80.84
CA THR A 649 -3.90 -33.06 81.91
C THR A 649 -4.23 -32.37 83.22
N PRO A 650 -5.33 -32.74 83.90
CA PRO A 650 -5.47 -32.52 85.32
C PRO A 650 -4.99 -33.76 86.08
N ARG A 651 -4.26 -33.48 87.17
CA ARG A 651 -3.73 -34.37 88.22
C ARG A 651 -2.38 -35.04 87.95
#